data_AF-A0A1P8EGK7-F1
#
_entry.id   AF-A0A1P8EGK7-F1
#
_cell.length_a   1.000
_cell.length_b   1.000
_cell.length_c   1.000
_cell.angle_alpha   90.00
_cell.angle_beta   90.00
_cell.angle_gamma   90.00
#
_symmetry.space_group_name_H-M   'P 1'
#
loop_
_entity.id
_entity.type
_entity.pdbx_description
1 polymer ?
#
loop_
_entity_poly.entity_id
_entity_poly.type
_entity_poly.pdbx_seq_one_letter_code
_entity_poly.pdbx_strand_id
1 'polypeptide(L)'
;MLIFHSFSVQGALFDMDGTMFDTERLRFQTLKQASQELLGQSFSDDYLMQCLGLSATTAEQLAKERYGEHVPYQKIRQRADVLELERVRNEGVPIKKGLVQVLERLRKSGLRMAVATSSRRAIAEEYLINANVYKFFDVLVCGDEVTCGKPHPEIFEKAAEQLNLKPTQCLMFEDSENGISSAHAACGVTILLKDIKTPNDNMLSKANFYYETMYDCLHDLDQFVATMDMPELDASFPQSLNQLTVGIHGFGAIGGGYLAQILSHWDGYTRPQRILASTRNSLYREAVNAFGTYCIRYGQRSYDERIEYMSVIDADNEQQMLDMYLESSLIALCLPEQAIQDEAKIIAKGLYARYASQTMQNHHPLTFLIILNKVGAKKMVIDHIRDALAQLSTVEIAEQIMQQHYFCDTVVNRMVSKLSEQNLYRQLKIKYNFFKQYQSDVECDNVEIEDTSKLSSEQEHQAAMYIDDMRRNFQPSHILQTMDLILFNSEVDMPIYVENCSPLLAKLRQVIRVDNIADIQLIKNRLWNGVHAMIAWYAATLEHDTIGIAMGDSRVKDFADALIGNVQAGLSRQLPHREKDLQRLAKSFIESCQYAYKDPCERVARDPLRKLSYPERVFGSIAINLQHDQSIDVLIVGAALGYYYAQHAQKQPLTTIQTHLQQTLDAMNIAAKHKHLIKQQIVNYLTEWNENPEQLLSTSFLQDALEHHAVSA
;
A
#
# COMPACT_ATOMS: atom_id res chain seq x y z
N MET A 1 4.75 -19.88 0.99
CA MET A 1 4.11 -21.20 0.82
C MET A 1 4.13 -21.90 2.17
N LEU A 2 2.97 -22.28 2.67
CA LEU A 2 2.78 -22.95 3.97
C LEU A 2 2.42 -24.41 3.71
N ILE A 3 2.93 -25.33 4.52
CA ILE A 3 2.53 -26.75 4.48
C ILE A 3 1.65 -27.00 5.71
N PHE A 4 0.33 -27.00 5.54
CA PHE A 4 -0.64 -27.19 6.61
C PHE A 4 -1.20 -28.61 6.58
N HIS A 5 -0.90 -29.44 7.60
CA HIS A 5 -1.34 -30.85 7.65
C HIS A 5 -1.14 -31.63 6.34
N SER A 6 0.02 -31.46 5.68
CA SER A 6 0.40 -32.00 4.35
C SER A 6 -0.14 -31.27 3.10
N PHE A 7 -1.06 -30.32 3.26
CA PHE A 7 -1.52 -29.46 2.16
C PHE A 7 -0.54 -28.31 1.90
N SER A 8 -0.07 -28.20 0.66
CA SER A 8 0.75 -27.06 0.22
C SER A 8 -0.15 -25.89 -0.18
N VAL A 9 -0.30 -24.92 0.73
CA VAL A 9 -1.18 -23.76 0.53
C VAL A 9 -0.39 -22.46 0.31
N GLN A 10 -0.94 -21.62 -0.54
CA GLN A 10 -0.42 -20.30 -0.91
C GLN A 10 -1.48 -19.20 -0.79
N GLY A 11 -2.75 -19.58 -0.66
CA GLY A 11 -3.87 -18.67 -0.49
C GLY A 11 -4.76 -19.03 0.69
N ALA A 12 -5.53 -18.07 1.18
CA ALA A 12 -6.64 -18.29 2.10
C ALA A 12 -7.84 -17.43 1.71
N LEU A 13 -8.98 -18.07 1.47
CA LEU A 13 -10.23 -17.45 1.05
C LEU A 13 -11.20 -17.52 2.22
N PHE A 14 -11.79 -16.38 2.58
CA PHE A 14 -12.70 -16.28 3.71
C PHE A 14 -14.10 -15.95 3.22
N ASP A 15 -15.11 -16.70 3.68
CA ASP A 15 -16.44 -16.12 3.77
C ASP A 15 -16.48 -15.01 4.84
N MET A 16 -17.47 -14.13 4.74
CA MET A 16 -17.58 -12.95 5.59
C MET A 16 -18.60 -13.12 6.73
N ASP A 17 -19.85 -13.47 6.39
CA ASP A 17 -21.00 -13.38 7.28
C ASP A 17 -21.15 -14.71 8.04
N GLY A 18 -21.02 -14.69 9.37
CA GLY A 18 -20.98 -15.91 10.17
C GLY A 18 -19.58 -16.54 10.27
N THR A 19 -18.68 -16.23 9.33
CA THR A 19 -17.27 -16.67 9.36
C THR A 19 -16.33 -15.63 9.96
N MET A 20 -16.29 -14.41 9.43
CA MET A 20 -15.43 -13.33 9.92
C MET A 20 -16.14 -12.42 10.92
N PHE A 21 -17.41 -12.13 10.65
CA PHE A 21 -18.22 -11.23 11.44
C PHE A 21 -19.44 -11.95 12.01
N ASP A 22 -19.81 -11.62 13.23
CA ASP A 22 -21.00 -12.15 13.92
C ASP A 22 -22.27 -11.39 13.48
N THR A 23 -22.38 -11.16 12.16
CA THR A 23 -23.44 -10.37 11.51
C THR A 23 -24.78 -11.07 11.58
N GLU A 24 -24.83 -12.41 11.57
CA GLU A 24 -26.07 -13.17 11.73
C GLU A 24 -26.74 -12.95 13.10
N ARG A 25 -25.95 -12.85 14.19
CA ARG A 25 -26.51 -12.51 15.52
C ARG A 25 -27.00 -11.07 15.57
N LEU A 26 -26.25 -10.14 14.97
CA LEU A 26 -26.69 -8.76 14.82
C LEU A 26 -28.00 -8.68 14.04
N ARG A 27 -28.11 -9.44 12.94
CA ARG A 27 -29.31 -9.55 12.10
C ARG A 27 -30.52 -10.07 12.87
N PHE A 28 -30.33 -11.07 13.73
CA PHE A 28 -31.39 -11.57 14.59
C PHE A 28 -31.90 -10.50 15.54
N GLN A 29 -31.00 -9.72 16.14
CA GLN A 29 -31.35 -8.63 17.04
C GLN A 29 -32.12 -7.53 16.31
N THR A 30 -31.66 -7.10 15.13
CA THR A 30 -32.31 -6.04 14.36
C THR A 30 -33.65 -6.47 13.80
N LEU A 31 -33.81 -7.73 13.37
CA LEU A 31 -35.10 -8.28 12.95
C LEU A 31 -36.09 -8.38 14.11
N LYS A 32 -35.65 -8.78 15.30
CA LYS A 32 -36.50 -8.78 16.51
C LYS A 32 -36.97 -7.37 16.85
N GLN A 33 -36.06 -6.41 16.85
CA GLN A 33 -36.38 -5.01 17.11
C GLN A 33 -37.35 -4.45 16.07
N ALA A 34 -37.06 -4.62 14.78
CA ALA A 34 -37.91 -4.13 13.70
C ALA A 34 -39.31 -4.76 13.70
N SER A 35 -39.41 -6.06 13.97
CA SER A 35 -40.71 -6.73 14.12
C SER A 35 -41.46 -6.25 15.36
N GLN A 36 -40.79 -6.02 16.48
CA GLN A 36 -41.40 -5.41 17.65
C GLN A 36 -41.95 -4.01 17.35
N GLU A 37 -41.18 -3.17 16.65
CA GLU A 37 -41.57 -1.80 16.27
C GLU A 37 -42.78 -1.77 15.33
N LEU A 38 -42.85 -2.69 14.36
CA LEU A 38 -43.85 -2.65 13.27
C LEU A 38 -45.04 -3.60 13.46
N LEU A 39 -44.87 -4.71 14.16
CA LEU A 39 -45.89 -5.73 14.44
C LEU A 39 -46.41 -5.63 15.89
N GLY A 40 -45.68 -4.98 16.79
CA GLY A 40 -45.93 -5.04 18.24
C GLY A 40 -45.49 -6.37 18.89
N GLN A 41 -44.92 -7.27 18.11
CA GLN A 41 -44.41 -8.57 18.55
C GLN A 41 -43.09 -8.88 17.83
N SER A 42 -42.09 -9.29 18.60
CA SER A 42 -40.80 -9.73 18.08
C SER A 42 -40.90 -11.09 17.37
N PHE A 43 -40.19 -11.24 16.26
CA PHE A 43 -39.91 -12.55 15.68
C PHE A 43 -39.23 -13.48 16.71
N SER A 44 -39.62 -14.74 16.72
CA SER A 44 -39.13 -15.73 17.69
C SER A 44 -37.80 -16.31 17.25
N ASP A 45 -37.00 -16.77 18.21
CA ASP A 45 -35.72 -17.42 17.92
C ASP A 45 -35.90 -18.65 17.03
N ASP A 46 -36.91 -19.48 17.29
CA ASP A 46 -37.22 -20.65 16.45
C ASP A 46 -37.47 -20.30 14.98
N TYR A 47 -38.11 -19.16 14.72
CA TYR A 47 -38.37 -18.70 13.36
C TYR A 47 -37.08 -18.21 12.70
N LEU A 48 -36.33 -17.35 13.39
CA LEU A 48 -35.07 -16.82 12.86
C LEU A 48 -34.06 -17.95 12.59
N MET A 49 -34.00 -18.97 13.47
CA MET A 49 -33.18 -20.16 13.30
C MET A 49 -33.56 -21.00 12.07
N GLN A 50 -34.85 -21.07 11.74
CA GLN A 50 -35.33 -21.76 10.52
C GLN A 50 -35.01 -20.94 9.26
N CYS A 51 -34.95 -19.61 9.36
CA CYS A 51 -34.59 -18.73 8.25
C CYS A 51 -33.11 -18.77 7.86
N LEU A 52 -32.22 -19.19 8.75
CA LEU A 52 -30.77 -19.31 8.45
C LEU A 52 -30.53 -20.25 7.25
N GLY A 53 -29.98 -19.69 6.18
CA GLY A 53 -29.69 -20.39 4.92
C GLY A 53 -30.85 -20.40 3.90
N LEU A 54 -32.00 -19.78 4.21
CA LEU A 54 -33.12 -19.66 3.28
C LEU A 54 -33.02 -18.42 2.41
N SER A 55 -33.65 -18.48 1.23
CA SER A 55 -33.85 -17.29 0.41
C SER A 55 -34.84 -16.32 1.06
N ALA A 56 -34.75 -15.04 0.72
CA ALA A 56 -35.65 -14.01 1.26
C ALA A 56 -37.13 -14.29 0.96
N THR A 57 -37.45 -14.89 -0.18
CA THR A 57 -38.82 -15.25 -0.55
C THR A 57 -39.34 -16.41 0.28
N THR A 58 -38.49 -17.42 0.54
CA THR A 58 -38.83 -18.55 1.41
C THR A 58 -38.99 -18.09 2.87
N ALA A 59 -38.13 -17.21 3.35
CA ALA A 59 -38.24 -16.63 4.68
C ALA A 59 -39.52 -15.78 4.84
N GLU A 60 -39.89 -15.00 3.81
CA GLU A 60 -41.16 -14.26 3.80
C GLU A 60 -42.37 -15.19 3.89
N GLN A 61 -42.36 -16.30 3.15
CA GLN A 61 -43.44 -17.28 3.19
C GLN A 61 -43.57 -17.93 4.57
N LEU A 62 -42.45 -18.30 5.19
CA LEU A 62 -42.43 -18.80 6.57
C LEU A 62 -42.92 -17.75 7.57
N ALA A 63 -42.62 -16.46 7.35
CA ALA A 63 -43.13 -15.37 8.17
C ALA A 63 -44.66 -15.28 8.10
N LYS A 64 -45.22 -15.39 6.89
CA LYS A 64 -46.68 -15.37 6.66
C LYS A 64 -47.38 -16.55 7.32
N GLU A 65 -46.78 -17.73 7.23
CA GLU A 65 -47.30 -18.94 7.89
C GLU A 65 -47.33 -18.80 9.42
N ARG A 66 -46.32 -18.13 10.02
CA ARG A 66 -46.16 -18.06 11.48
C ARG A 66 -46.78 -16.84 12.14
N TYR A 67 -46.78 -15.69 11.46
CA TYR A 67 -47.24 -14.40 11.99
C TYR A 67 -48.46 -13.85 11.24
N GLY A 68 -48.98 -14.60 10.27
CA GLY A 68 -50.17 -14.27 9.49
C GLY A 68 -49.88 -13.64 8.12
N GLU A 69 -50.82 -13.80 7.19
CA GLU A 69 -50.68 -13.40 5.78
C GLU A 69 -50.38 -11.91 5.57
N HIS A 70 -50.77 -11.07 6.53
CA HIS A 70 -50.62 -9.62 6.48
C HIS A 70 -49.35 -9.09 7.18
N VAL A 71 -48.41 -9.97 7.57
CA VAL A 71 -47.13 -9.54 8.15
C VAL A 71 -46.39 -8.59 7.19
N PRO A 72 -45.99 -7.39 7.63
CA PRO A 72 -45.30 -6.42 6.76
C PRO A 72 -43.81 -6.79 6.64
N TYR A 73 -43.50 -8.03 6.23
CA TYR A 73 -42.16 -8.60 6.25
C TYR A 73 -41.12 -7.74 5.52
N GLN A 74 -41.47 -7.22 4.34
CA GLN A 74 -40.58 -6.36 3.57
C GLN A 74 -40.21 -5.07 4.32
N LYS A 75 -41.17 -4.44 5.01
CA LYS A 75 -40.91 -3.24 5.82
C LYS A 75 -40.08 -3.57 7.06
N ILE A 76 -40.34 -4.72 7.69
CA ILE A 76 -39.54 -5.21 8.82
C ILE A 76 -38.08 -5.41 8.39
N ARG A 77 -37.86 -6.01 7.22
CA ARG A 77 -36.51 -6.23 6.69
C ARG A 77 -35.80 -4.91 6.36
N GLN A 78 -36.49 -3.98 5.70
CA GLN A 78 -35.94 -2.64 5.43
C GLN A 78 -35.58 -1.91 6.72
N ARG A 79 -36.43 -1.98 7.75
CA ARG A 79 -36.13 -1.36 9.05
C ARG A 79 -34.96 -2.06 9.74
N ALA A 80 -34.87 -3.39 9.67
CA ALA A 80 -33.74 -4.15 10.21
C ALA A 80 -32.42 -3.83 9.49
N ASP A 81 -32.43 -3.63 8.17
CA ASP A 81 -31.27 -3.17 7.38
C ASP A 81 -30.77 -1.81 7.88
N VAL A 82 -31.69 -0.88 8.16
CA VAL A 82 -31.35 0.45 8.71
C VAL A 82 -30.75 0.33 10.11
N LEU A 83 -31.39 -0.44 11.00
CA LEU A 83 -30.91 -0.67 12.37
C LEU A 83 -29.53 -1.34 12.40
N GLU A 84 -29.28 -2.26 11.48
CA GLU A 84 -27.99 -2.95 11.35
C GLU A 84 -26.88 -1.99 10.93
N LEU A 85 -27.12 -1.15 9.91
CA LEU A 85 -26.18 -0.11 9.50
C LEU A 85 -25.94 0.91 10.61
N GLU A 86 -26.99 1.36 11.30
CA GLU A 86 -26.88 2.25 12.47
C GLU A 86 -25.97 1.62 13.54
N ARG A 87 -26.19 0.34 13.85
CA ARG A 87 -25.41 -0.38 14.86
C ARG A 87 -23.95 -0.57 14.45
N VAL A 88 -23.68 -0.97 13.22
CA VAL A 88 -22.31 -1.09 12.68
C VAL A 88 -21.58 0.25 12.70
N ARG A 89 -22.27 1.36 12.39
CA ARG A 89 -21.69 2.71 12.40
C ARG A 89 -21.38 3.21 13.81
N ASN A 90 -22.23 2.89 14.78
CA ASN A 90 -22.13 3.38 16.16
C ASN A 90 -21.23 2.51 17.04
N GLU A 91 -21.38 1.19 16.97
CA GLU A 91 -20.72 0.22 17.85
C GLU A 91 -19.55 -0.50 17.16
N GLY A 92 -19.42 -0.37 15.84
CA GLY A 92 -18.45 -1.09 15.02
C GLY A 92 -18.99 -2.43 14.49
N VAL A 93 -18.23 -3.07 13.62
CA VAL A 93 -18.57 -4.39 13.07
C VAL A 93 -18.25 -5.47 14.12
N PRO A 94 -19.16 -6.43 14.39
CA PRO A 94 -18.92 -7.47 15.39
C PRO A 94 -17.91 -8.51 14.87
N ILE A 95 -16.61 -8.31 15.14
CA ILE A 95 -15.53 -9.20 14.68
C ILE A 95 -15.51 -10.51 15.48
N LYS A 96 -15.40 -11.66 14.79
CA LYS A 96 -15.20 -12.95 15.48
C LYS A 96 -13.87 -12.99 16.23
N LYS A 97 -13.93 -13.44 17.49
CA LYS A 97 -12.75 -13.56 18.36
C LYS A 97 -11.74 -14.52 17.74
N GLY A 98 -10.51 -14.07 17.56
CA GLY A 98 -9.42 -14.82 16.93
C GLY A 98 -9.19 -14.51 15.45
N LEU A 99 -10.11 -13.82 14.76
CA LEU A 99 -9.98 -13.52 13.33
C LEU A 99 -8.69 -12.78 13.01
N VAL A 100 -8.43 -11.67 13.71
CA VAL A 100 -7.29 -10.79 13.40
C VAL A 100 -5.98 -11.56 13.54
N GLN A 101 -5.85 -12.39 14.57
CA GLN A 101 -4.66 -13.22 14.80
C GLN A 101 -4.47 -14.27 13.70
N VAL A 102 -5.55 -14.90 13.23
CA VAL A 102 -5.50 -15.83 12.10
C VAL A 102 -5.06 -15.10 10.82
N LEU A 103 -5.67 -13.95 10.52
CA LEU A 103 -5.31 -13.14 9.35
C LEU A 103 -3.83 -12.72 9.39
N GLU A 104 -3.35 -12.25 10.54
CA GLU A 104 -1.94 -11.90 10.75
C GLU A 104 -1.01 -13.10 10.58
N ARG A 105 -1.37 -14.26 11.12
CA ARG A 105 -0.56 -15.48 11.04
C ARG A 105 -0.43 -15.98 9.61
N LEU A 106 -1.55 -16.01 8.86
CA LEU A 106 -1.56 -16.38 7.45
C LEU A 106 -0.75 -15.39 6.61
N ARG A 107 -0.89 -14.08 6.85
CA ARG A 107 -0.11 -13.04 6.17
C ARG A 107 1.39 -13.18 6.43
N LYS A 108 1.80 -13.36 7.69
CA LYS A 108 3.20 -13.58 8.08
C LYS A 108 3.79 -14.84 7.44
N SER A 109 2.95 -15.83 7.14
CA SER A 109 3.33 -17.06 6.42
C SER A 109 3.42 -16.86 4.89
N GLY A 110 3.19 -15.63 4.41
CA GLY A 110 3.28 -15.24 3.00
C GLY A 110 2.11 -15.71 2.15
N LEU A 111 0.95 -16.00 2.75
CA LEU A 111 -0.25 -16.35 1.99
C LEU A 111 -0.91 -15.09 1.43
N ARG A 112 -1.47 -15.20 0.22
CA ARG A 112 -2.42 -14.23 -0.34
C ARG A 112 -3.81 -14.51 0.22
N MET A 113 -4.64 -13.49 0.42
CA MET A 113 -5.99 -13.69 0.96
C MET A 113 -7.03 -12.97 0.14
N ALA A 114 -8.19 -13.60 0.05
CA ALA A 114 -9.37 -12.99 -0.52
C ALA A 114 -10.58 -13.18 0.39
N VAL A 115 -11.57 -12.31 0.22
CA VAL A 115 -12.92 -12.53 0.72
C VAL A 115 -13.78 -13.03 -0.43
N ALA A 116 -14.58 -14.06 -0.17
CA ALA A 116 -15.52 -14.68 -1.10
C ALA A 116 -16.91 -14.73 -0.45
N THR A 117 -17.69 -13.65 -0.63
CA THR A 117 -18.97 -13.44 0.09
C THR A 117 -20.16 -13.32 -0.86
N SER A 118 -21.33 -13.82 -0.44
CA SER A 118 -22.60 -13.59 -1.16
C SER A 118 -23.16 -12.17 -0.98
N SER A 119 -22.56 -11.37 -0.10
CA SER A 119 -22.91 -9.95 0.09
C SER A 119 -22.46 -9.09 -1.11
N ARG A 120 -23.16 -7.98 -1.34
CA ARG A 120 -22.82 -6.99 -2.37
C ARG A 120 -21.51 -6.27 -2.02
N ARG A 121 -20.69 -5.91 -3.03
CA ARG A 121 -19.38 -5.28 -2.83
C ARG A 121 -19.40 -4.09 -1.88
N ALA A 122 -20.33 -3.15 -2.07
CA ALA A 122 -20.41 -1.94 -1.25
C ALA A 122 -20.54 -2.25 0.26
N ILE A 123 -21.30 -3.30 0.62
CA ILE A 123 -21.50 -3.70 2.02
C ILE A 123 -20.25 -4.40 2.55
N ALA A 124 -19.69 -5.32 1.76
CA ALA A 124 -18.48 -6.05 2.15
C ALA A 124 -17.30 -5.10 2.40
N GLU A 125 -17.08 -4.12 1.51
CA GLU A 125 -16.03 -3.11 1.68
C GLU A 125 -16.28 -2.24 2.92
N GLU A 126 -17.51 -1.76 3.15
CA GLU A 126 -17.85 -0.98 4.35
C GLU A 126 -17.52 -1.78 5.62
N TYR A 127 -17.89 -3.06 5.67
CA TYR A 127 -17.66 -3.90 6.85
C TYR A 127 -16.17 -4.18 7.07
N LEU A 128 -15.45 -4.57 6.03
CA LEU A 128 -14.02 -4.85 6.11
C LEU A 128 -13.20 -3.60 6.51
N ILE A 129 -13.59 -2.42 6.02
CA ILE A 129 -12.96 -1.14 6.36
C ILE A 129 -13.26 -0.77 7.81
N ASN A 130 -14.53 -0.85 8.22
CA ASN A 130 -14.97 -0.52 9.58
C ASN A 130 -14.38 -1.48 10.63
N ALA A 131 -14.20 -2.75 10.27
CA ALA A 131 -13.51 -3.75 11.09
C ALA A 131 -11.97 -3.62 11.05
N ASN A 132 -11.41 -2.72 10.25
CA ASN A 132 -9.96 -2.53 10.08
C ASN A 132 -9.22 -3.80 9.58
N VAL A 133 -9.93 -4.68 8.85
CA VAL A 133 -9.38 -5.93 8.30
C VAL A 133 -9.28 -5.94 6.77
N TYR A 134 -9.86 -4.96 6.05
CA TYR A 134 -9.72 -4.83 4.59
C TYR A 134 -8.27 -4.88 4.11
N LYS A 135 -7.34 -4.41 4.95
CA LYS A 135 -5.89 -4.41 4.68
C LYS A 135 -5.29 -5.80 4.45
N PHE A 136 -5.89 -6.84 5.01
CA PHE A 136 -5.38 -8.22 4.95
C PHE A 136 -5.71 -8.90 3.63
N PHE A 137 -6.69 -8.39 2.88
CA PHE A 137 -7.18 -9.01 1.67
C PHE A 137 -6.60 -8.31 0.43
N ASP A 138 -6.10 -9.15 -0.48
CA ASP A 138 -5.56 -8.76 -1.78
C ASP A 138 -6.71 -8.64 -2.80
N VAL A 139 -7.69 -9.53 -2.69
CA VAL A 139 -8.86 -9.64 -3.57
C VAL A 139 -10.15 -9.68 -2.76
N LEU A 140 -11.22 -9.16 -3.34
CA LEU A 140 -12.58 -9.29 -2.84
C LEU A 140 -13.45 -9.77 -4.01
N VAL A 141 -14.17 -10.87 -3.83
CA VAL A 141 -15.19 -11.36 -4.78
C VAL A 141 -16.54 -11.39 -4.07
N CYS A 142 -17.50 -10.68 -4.66
CA CYS A 142 -18.81 -10.44 -4.07
C CYS A 142 -19.95 -11.10 -4.84
N GLY A 143 -21.11 -11.22 -4.20
CA GLY A 143 -22.26 -11.92 -4.76
C GLY A 143 -22.84 -11.27 -6.02
N ASP A 144 -22.62 -9.96 -6.20
CA ASP A 144 -22.99 -9.20 -7.39
C ASP A 144 -22.01 -9.38 -8.56
N GLU A 145 -20.96 -10.17 -8.39
CA GLU A 145 -19.92 -10.41 -9.39
C GLU A 145 -19.88 -11.86 -9.89
N VAL A 146 -20.82 -12.71 -9.45
CA VAL A 146 -20.92 -14.12 -9.83
C VAL A 146 -22.28 -14.42 -10.45
N THR A 147 -22.29 -15.35 -11.41
CA THR A 147 -23.52 -15.81 -12.07
C THR A 147 -24.29 -16.80 -11.21
N CYS A 148 -23.57 -17.65 -10.48
CA CYS A 148 -24.10 -18.69 -9.61
C CYS A 148 -23.62 -18.48 -8.17
N GLY A 149 -24.53 -18.15 -7.25
CA GLY A 149 -24.24 -18.06 -5.83
C GLY A 149 -23.96 -19.43 -5.18
N LYS A 150 -23.46 -19.41 -3.93
CA LYS A 150 -23.27 -20.62 -3.10
C LYS A 150 -24.60 -21.41 -3.04
N PRO A 151 -24.61 -22.75 -3.27
CA PRO A 151 -23.49 -23.68 -3.14
C PRO A 151 -22.64 -23.92 -4.41
N HIS A 152 -22.86 -23.18 -5.50
CA HIS A 152 -21.99 -23.30 -6.69
C HIS A 152 -20.55 -22.86 -6.38
N PRO A 153 -19.49 -23.51 -6.92
CA PRO A 153 -18.09 -23.21 -6.58
C PRO A 153 -17.56 -21.89 -7.14
N GLU A 154 -18.26 -21.28 -8.12
CA GLU A 154 -17.80 -20.12 -8.91
C GLU A 154 -17.17 -19.01 -8.06
N ILE A 155 -17.74 -18.68 -6.89
CA ILE A 155 -17.21 -17.59 -6.06
C ILE A 155 -15.81 -17.88 -5.50
N PHE A 156 -15.55 -19.13 -5.09
CA PHE A 156 -14.23 -19.54 -4.60
C PHE A 156 -13.25 -19.78 -5.74
N GLU A 157 -13.72 -20.30 -6.88
CA GLU A 157 -12.91 -20.45 -8.09
C GLU A 157 -12.42 -19.10 -8.59
N LYS A 158 -13.32 -18.13 -8.72
CA LYS A 158 -13.00 -16.75 -9.13
C LYS A 158 -12.07 -16.05 -8.14
N ALA A 159 -12.28 -16.24 -6.83
CA ALA A 159 -11.39 -15.69 -5.82
C ALA A 159 -9.97 -16.29 -5.88
N ALA A 160 -9.85 -17.61 -6.11
CA ALA A 160 -8.55 -18.25 -6.30
C ALA A 160 -7.87 -17.77 -7.59
N GLU A 161 -8.62 -17.69 -8.69
CA GLU A 161 -8.14 -17.21 -9.99
C GLU A 161 -7.61 -15.79 -9.90
N GLN A 162 -8.35 -14.86 -9.29
CA GLN A 162 -7.89 -13.47 -9.12
C GLN A 162 -6.67 -13.34 -8.20
N LEU A 163 -6.43 -14.30 -7.30
CA LEU A 163 -5.17 -14.38 -6.52
C LEU A 163 -4.02 -15.04 -7.31
N ASN A 164 -4.26 -15.44 -8.55
CA ASN A 164 -3.35 -16.19 -9.40
C ASN A 164 -2.96 -17.54 -8.79
N LEU A 165 -3.93 -18.23 -8.21
CA LEU A 165 -3.78 -19.51 -7.52
C LEU A 165 -4.80 -20.53 -8.02
N LYS A 166 -4.48 -21.82 -7.88
CA LYS A 166 -5.48 -22.89 -8.04
C LYS A 166 -6.29 -23.01 -6.74
N PRO A 167 -7.60 -23.35 -6.80
CA PRO A 167 -8.40 -23.62 -5.61
C PRO A 167 -7.76 -24.62 -4.64
N THR A 168 -7.11 -25.66 -5.16
CA THR A 168 -6.40 -26.70 -4.37
C THR A 168 -5.21 -26.16 -3.57
N GLN A 169 -4.78 -24.93 -3.82
CA GLN A 169 -3.69 -24.25 -3.10
C GLN A 169 -4.24 -23.27 -2.05
N CYS A 170 -5.55 -23.24 -1.84
CA CYS A 170 -6.23 -22.30 -0.97
C CYS A 170 -6.88 -23.00 0.23
N LEU A 171 -6.65 -22.46 1.42
CA LEU A 171 -7.54 -22.68 2.55
C LEU A 171 -8.87 -21.95 2.29
N MET A 172 -10.01 -22.55 2.56
CA MET A 172 -11.32 -21.93 2.37
C MET A 172 -12.10 -21.99 3.69
N PHE A 173 -12.28 -20.84 4.33
CA PHE A 173 -12.92 -20.69 5.64
C PHE A 173 -14.40 -20.41 5.48
N GLU A 174 -15.23 -21.22 6.11
CA GLU A 174 -16.70 -21.17 6.02
C GLU A 174 -17.37 -21.62 7.31
N ASP A 175 -18.63 -21.24 7.49
CA ASP A 175 -19.47 -21.66 8.61
C ASP A 175 -20.80 -22.28 8.15
N SER A 176 -21.19 -22.07 6.88
CA SER A 176 -22.52 -22.43 6.36
C SER A 176 -22.51 -23.71 5.52
N GLU A 177 -23.67 -24.37 5.40
CA GLU A 177 -23.81 -25.58 4.57
C GLU A 177 -23.64 -25.31 3.07
N ASN A 178 -24.23 -24.21 2.58
CA ASN A 178 -24.07 -23.80 1.19
C ASN A 178 -22.61 -23.42 0.90
N GLY A 179 -21.99 -22.71 1.84
CA GLY A 179 -20.62 -22.25 1.72
C GLY A 179 -19.60 -23.37 1.74
N ILE A 180 -19.65 -24.28 2.72
CA ILE A 180 -18.74 -25.43 2.76
C ILE A 180 -18.92 -26.35 1.55
N SER A 181 -20.14 -26.45 1.01
CA SER A 181 -20.40 -27.20 -0.22
C SER A 181 -19.78 -26.55 -1.45
N SER A 182 -19.84 -25.22 -1.54
CA SER A 182 -19.18 -24.43 -2.59
C SER A 182 -17.66 -24.57 -2.53
N ALA A 183 -17.07 -24.41 -1.34
CA ALA A 183 -15.63 -24.54 -1.11
C ALA A 183 -15.12 -25.96 -1.43
N HIS A 184 -15.88 -26.98 -1.03
CA HIS A 184 -15.56 -28.38 -1.34
C HIS A 184 -15.66 -28.67 -2.84
N ALA A 185 -16.70 -28.18 -3.52
CA ALA A 185 -16.87 -28.34 -4.96
C ALA A 185 -15.75 -27.66 -5.75
N ALA A 186 -15.23 -26.53 -5.26
CA ALA A 186 -14.07 -25.86 -5.82
C ALA A 186 -12.76 -26.65 -5.59
N CYS A 187 -12.78 -27.77 -4.84
CA CYS A 187 -11.61 -28.57 -4.47
C CYS A 187 -10.58 -27.82 -3.60
N GLY A 188 -11.03 -26.83 -2.81
CA GLY A 188 -10.20 -26.16 -1.82
C GLY A 188 -9.94 -27.01 -0.57
N VAL A 189 -8.97 -26.59 0.23
CA VAL A 189 -8.75 -27.16 1.57
C VAL A 189 -9.75 -26.51 2.52
N THR A 190 -10.82 -27.23 2.85
CA THR A 190 -11.98 -26.67 3.53
C THR A 190 -11.80 -26.62 5.04
N ILE A 191 -12.00 -25.43 5.61
CA ILE A 191 -12.01 -25.17 7.05
C ILE A 191 -13.42 -24.75 7.44
N LEU A 192 -14.10 -25.60 8.20
CA LEU A 192 -15.41 -25.33 8.76
C LEU A 192 -15.29 -24.76 10.18
N LEU A 193 -15.93 -23.64 10.43
CA LEU A 193 -16.01 -22.98 11.73
C LEU A 193 -17.41 -23.11 12.31
N LYS A 194 -17.50 -23.37 13.61
CA LYS A 194 -18.79 -23.33 14.32
C LYS A 194 -19.31 -21.90 14.39
N ASP A 195 -20.61 -21.73 14.10
CA ASP A 195 -21.34 -20.49 14.33
C ASP A 195 -22.61 -20.72 15.16
N ILE A 196 -23.78 -20.21 14.75
CA ILE A 196 -25.04 -20.34 15.48
C ILE A 196 -25.54 -21.79 15.45
N LYS A 197 -25.47 -22.46 14.28
CA LYS A 197 -25.89 -23.86 14.13
C LYS A 197 -24.70 -24.79 14.38
N THR A 198 -24.98 -25.92 15.05
CA THR A 198 -24.02 -27.02 15.10
C THR A 198 -23.96 -27.68 13.72
N PRO A 199 -22.77 -27.93 13.17
CA PRO A 199 -22.65 -28.59 11.87
C PRO A 199 -23.33 -29.95 11.83
N ASN A 200 -24.00 -30.25 10.71
CA ASN A 200 -24.58 -31.57 10.45
C ASN A 200 -23.55 -32.50 9.76
N ASP A 201 -23.89 -33.79 9.65
CA ASP A 201 -23.01 -34.79 9.03
C ASP A 201 -22.62 -34.45 7.58
N ASN A 202 -23.51 -33.80 6.83
CA ASN A 202 -23.24 -33.38 5.45
C ASN A 202 -22.13 -32.33 5.41
N MET A 203 -22.18 -31.32 6.28
CA MET A 203 -21.14 -30.30 6.40
C MET A 203 -19.80 -30.91 6.82
N LEU A 204 -19.81 -31.78 7.84
CA LEU A 204 -18.61 -32.44 8.33
C LEU A 204 -17.95 -33.33 7.27
N SER A 205 -18.75 -34.01 6.43
CA SER A 205 -18.23 -34.84 5.34
C SER A 205 -17.50 -34.05 4.24
N LYS A 206 -17.76 -32.74 4.14
CA LYS A 206 -17.19 -31.83 3.14
C LYS A 206 -16.04 -30.97 3.70
N ALA A 207 -15.88 -30.97 5.03
CA ALA A 207 -14.83 -30.24 5.73
C ALA A 207 -13.56 -31.10 5.84
N ASN A 208 -12.39 -30.55 5.47
CA ASN A 208 -11.11 -31.18 5.79
C ASN A 208 -10.79 -30.98 7.27
N PHE A 209 -11.10 -29.80 7.81
CA PHE A 209 -10.90 -29.45 9.20
C PHE A 209 -12.13 -28.76 9.77
N TYR A 210 -12.43 -29.04 11.03
CA TYR A 210 -13.51 -28.42 11.77
C TYR A 210 -12.98 -27.86 13.09
N TYR A 211 -13.34 -26.62 13.40
CA TYR A 211 -12.96 -25.96 14.66
C TYR A 211 -14.18 -25.33 15.35
N GLU A 212 -14.22 -25.42 16.68
CA GLU A 212 -15.26 -24.78 17.48
C GLU A 212 -15.06 -23.26 17.55
N THR A 213 -13.82 -22.80 17.56
CA THR A 213 -13.49 -21.38 17.58
C THR A 213 -12.34 -21.06 16.63
N MET A 214 -12.25 -19.79 16.22
CA MET A 214 -11.09 -19.31 15.45
C MET A 214 -9.77 -19.42 16.22
N TYR A 215 -9.80 -19.42 17.55
CA TYR A 215 -8.59 -19.64 18.35
C TYR A 215 -8.09 -21.08 18.28
N ASP A 216 -8.98 -22.07 18.17
CA ASP A 216 -8.58 -23.47 17.96
C ASP A 216 -7.90 -23.62 16.60
N CYS A 217 -8.45 -22.98 15.57
CA CYS A 217 -7.84 -22.91 14.24
C CYS A 217 -6.47 -22.22 14.29
N LEU A 218 -6.34 -21.10 15.01
CA LEU A 218 -5.07 -20.40 15.19
C LEU A 218 -4.02 -21.29 15.88
N HIS A 219 -4.41 -21.98 16.95
CA HIS A 219 -3.52 -22.86 17.70
C HIS A 219 -2.99 -24.02 16.84
N ASP A 220 -3.84 -24.56 15.97
CA ASP A 220 -3.44 -25.59 15.02
C ASP A 220 -2.51 -25.01 13.93
N LEU A 221 -2.87 -23.87 13.34
CA LEU A 221 -2.06 -23.16 12.35
C LEU A 221 -0.64 -22.85 12.87
N ASP A 222 -0.52 -22.45 14.13
CA ASP A 222 0.76 -22.12 14.78
C ASP A 222 1.77 -23.26 14.77
N GLN A 223 1.32 -24.52 14.70
CA GLN A 223 2.21 -25.70 14.65
C GLN A 223 2.90 -25.86 13.30
N PHE A 224 2.37 -25.23 12.25
CA PHE A 224 2.86 -25.36 10.87
C PHE A 224 3.57 -24.10 10.36
N VAL A 225 3.56 -23.04 11.14
CA VAL A 225 4.28 -21.81 10.81
C VAL A 225 5.71 -21.92 11.30
N ALA A 226 6.68 -21.72 10.41
CA ALA A 226 8.09 -21.77 10.76
C ALA A 226 8.38 -20.82 11.93
N THR A 227 8.88 -21.37 13.03
CA THR A 227 9.47 -20.56 14.09
C THR A 227 10.73 -19.94 13.50
N MET A 228 10.75 -18.61 13.33
CA MET A 228 11.97 -17.94 12.90
C MET A 228 13.02 -18.12 14.01
N ASP A 229 14.19 -18.63 13.65
CA ASP A 229 15.29 -18.71 14.59
C ASP A 229 15.61 -17.31 15.13
N MET A 230 15.81 -17.22 16.44
CA MET A 230 16.30 -16.00 17.05
C MET A 230 17.71 -15.76 16.47
N PRO A 231 17.98 -14.61 15.81
CA PRO A 231 19.27 -14.38 15.17
C PRO A 231 20.39 -14.43 16.22
N GLU A 232 21.47 -15.16 15.93
CA GLU A 232 22.66 -15.15 16.77
C GLU A 232 23.27 -13.74 16.76
N LEU A 233 23.51 -13.18 17.95
CA LEU A 233 24.17 -11.89 18.10
C LEU A 233 25.67 -12.07 17.89
N ASP A 234 26.15 -11.66 16.72
CA ASP A 234 27.54 -11.73 16.27
C ASP A 234 28.40 -10.53 16.73
N ALA A 235 27.78 -9.49 17.30
CA ALA A 235 28.45 -8.31 17.84
C ALA A 235 27.98 -7.98 19.27
N SER A 236 28.92 -7.58 20.13
CA SER A 236 28.61 -7.01 21.43
C SER A 236 27.85 -5.68 21.24
N PHE A 237 26.67 -5.56 21.86
CA PHE A 237 25.90 -4.32 21.89
C PHE A 237 26.78 -3.15 22.37
N PRO A 238 26.89 -2.04 21.62
CA PRO A 238 27.54 -0.84 22.13
C PRO A 238 26.78 -0.36 23.37
N GLN A 239 27.42 -0.38 24.54
CA GLN A 239 26.83 0.13 25.79
C GLN A 239 26.63 1.66 25.79
N SER A 240 27.05 2.35 24.73
CA SER A 240 26.89 3.79 24.58
C SER A 240 25.48 4.13 24.09
N LEU A 241 24.64 4.63 25.01
CA LEU A 241 23.41 5.35 24.70
C LEU A 241 23.70 6.45 23.66
N ASN A 242 23.02 6.40 22.52
CA ASN A 242 23.29 7.25 21.37
C ASN A 242 22.71 8.67 21.61
N GLN A 243 23.56 9.66 21.89
CA GLN A 243 23.19 11.04 22.29
C GLN A 243 22.79 11.97 21.13
N LEU A 244 22.50 11.43 19.95
CA LEU A 244 22.24 12.24 18.76
C LEU A 244 20.78 12.70 18.68
N THR A 245 20.59 13.97 18.35
CA THR A 245 19.31 14.50 17.86
C THR A 245 19.32 14.51 16.33
N VAL A 246 18.22 14.11 15.72
CA VAL A 246 18.03 14.11 14.26
C VAL A 246 16.72 14.79 13.90
N GLY A 247 16.66 15.40 12.72
CA GLY A 247 15.50 16.18 12.26
C GLY A 247 14.88 15.64 10.97
N ILE A 248 13.58 15.91 10.81
CA ILE A 248 12.79 15.70 9.59
C ILE A 248 12.09 17.02 9.28
N HIS A 249 12.59 17.76 8.29
CA HIS A 249 11.92 18.97 7.83
C HIS A 249 10.86 18.56 6.81
N GLY A 250 9.59 18.59 7.23
CA GLY A 250 8.45 18.12 6.44
C GLY A 250 7.93 16.75 6.89
N PHE A 251 7.08 16.74 7.91
CA PHE A 251 6.37 15.55 8.41
C PHE A 251 5.14 15.23 7.54
N GLY A 252 5.39 15.06 6.24
CA GLY A 252 4.43 14.55 5.27
C GLY A 252 4.50 13.03 5.12
N ALA A 253 3.96 12.49 4.03
CA ALA A 253 3.94 11.05 3.78
C ALA A 253 5.35 10.43 3.83
N ILE A 254 6.31 10.98 3.09
CA ILE A 254 7.70 10.46 3.08
C ILE A 254 8.42 10.71 4.42
N GLY A 255 8.25 11.90 5.01
CA GLY A 255 8.90 12.25 6.27
C GLY A 255 8.44 11.37 7.43
N GLY A 256 7.13 11.32 7.69
CA GLY A 256 6.57 10.53 8.79
C GLY A 256 6.36 9.06 8.47
N GLY A 257 6.02 8.71 7.24
CA GLY A 257 5.74 7.32 6.87
C GLY A 257 6.95 6.52 6.38
N TYR A 258 8.13 7.14 6.20
CA TYR A 258 9.34 6.42 5.80
C TYR A 258 10.60 6.88 6.52
N LEU A 259 10.95 8.17 6.48
CA LEU A 259 12.21 8.64 7.09
C LEU A 259 12.20 8.47 8.60
N ALA A 260 11.06 8.68 9.26
CA ALA A 260 10.90 8.39 10.68
C ALA A 260 11.22 6.93 11.03
N GLN A 261 10.85 5.98 10.16
CA GLN A 261 11.17 4.56 10.32
C GLN A 261 12.66 4.26 10.12
N ILE A 262 13.31 4.89 9.13
CA ILE A 262 14.76 4.75 8.95
C ILE A 262 15.51 5.28 10.18
N LEU A 263 15.11 6.47 10.65
CA LEU A 263 15.77 7.13 11.78
C LEU A 263 15.48 6.44 13.11
N SER A 264 14.30 5.84 13.30
CA SER A 264 13.99 5.06 14.50
C SER A 264 14.82 3.78 14.62
N HIS A 265 15.36 3.29 13.51
CA HIS A 265 16.18 2.08 13.39
C HIS A 265 17.63 2.38 13.01
N TRP A 266 18.14 3.53 13.46
CA TRP A 266 19.43 4.11 13.09
C TRP A 266 20.49 3.06 12.73
N ASP A 267 20.97 2.26 13.68
CA ASP A 267 21.96 1.20 13.42
C ASP A 267 21.41 -0.23 13.66
N GLY A 268 20.10 -0.38 13.83
CA GLY A 268 19.42 -1.64 14.13
C GLY A 268 19.47 -2.10 15.60
N TYR A 269 20.23 -1.44 16.47
CA TYR A 269 20.35 -1.80 17.90
C TYR A 269 20.14 -0.61 18.84
N THR A 270 20.57 0.58 18.42
CA THR A 270 20.41 1.86 19.08
C THR A 270 19.65 2.81 18.17
N ARG A 271 18.91 3.73 18.77
CA ARG A 271 18.19 4.80 18.08
C ARG A 271 18.70 6.17 18.55
N PRO A 272 18.48 7.25 17.79
CA PRO A 272 18.81 8.60 18.24
C PRO A 272 18.08 8.91 19.55
N GLN A 273 18.68 9.75 20.39
CA GLN A 273 18.05 10.19 21.63
C GLN A 273 16.72 10.90 21.38
N ARG A 274 16.66 11.68 20.30
CA ARG A 274 15.47 12.45 19.93
C ARG A 274 15.34 12.57 18.41
N ILE A 275 14.12 12.39 17.91
CA ILE A 275 13.74 12.71 16.53
C ILE A 275 12.84 13.94 16.57
N LEU A 276 13.25 15.02 15.90
CA LEU A 276 12.43 16.22 15.69
C LEU A 276 11.81 16.17 14.31
N ALA A 277 10.52 16.47 14.17
CA ALA A 277 9.87 16.57 12.87
C ALA A 277 9.03 17.85 12.78
N SER A 278 8.99 18.52 11.63
CA SER A 278 8.23 19.76 11.48
C SER A 278 6.98 19.60 10.62
N THR A 279 5.86 20.17 11.05
CA THR A 279 4.61 20.20 10.27
C THR A 279 3.78 21.46 10.53
N ARG A 280 3.02 21.86 9.52
CA ARG A 280 1.96 22.88 9.64
C ARG A 280 0.62 22.29 10.07
N ASN A 281 0.48 20.96 10.05
CA ASN A 281 -0.77 20.29 10.41
C ASN A 281 -0.86 20.11 11.93
N SER A 282 -1.67 20.97 12.57
CA SER A 282 -1.86 20.98 14.03
C SER A 282 -2.39 19.66 14.57
N LEU A 283 -3.35 19.02 13.90
CA LEU A 283 -3.92 17.75 14.33
C LEU A 283 -2.87 16.65 14.44
N TYR A 284 -2.03 16.51 13.41
CA TYR A 284 -0.94 15.53 13.41
C TYR A 284 0.08 15.82 14.51
N ARG A 285 0.42 17.10 14.69
CA ARG A 285 1.35 17.54 15.73
C ARG A 285 0.83 17.20 17.13
N GLU A 286 -0.41 17.59 17.43
CA GLU A 286 -1.01 17.34 18.75
C GLU A 286 -1.23 15.85 19.02
N ALA A 287 -1.65 15.09 18.01
CA ALA A 287 -1.83 13.65 18.13
C ALA A 287 -0.49 12.94 18.44
N VAL A 288 0.55 13.16 17.63
CA VAL A 288 1.84 12.50 17.87
C VAL A 288 2.43 12.91 19.23
N ASN A 289 2.39 14.20 19.57
CA ASN A 289 2.96 14.67 20.83
C ASN A 289 2.16 14.21 22.06
N ALA A 290 0.84 13.99 21.95
CA ALA A 290 0.02 13.48 23.04
C ALA A 290 0.24 11.99 23.30
N PHE A 291 0.27 11.18 22.24
CA PHE A 291 0.41 9.73 22.35
C PHE A 291 1.88 9.31 22.51
N GLY A 292 2.83 10.19 22.18
CA GLY A 292 4.28 9.93 22.18
C GLY A 292 4.74 8.90 21.15
N THR A 293 3.78 8.28 20.45
CA THR A 293 3.97 7.19 19.49
C THR A 293 2.90 7.25 18.40
N TYR A 294 3.19 6.66 17.26
CA TYR A 294 2.23 6.40 16.19
C TYR A 294 2.69 5.19 15.37
N CYS A 295 1.82 4.66 14.53
CA CYS A 295 2.13 3.53 13.66
C CYS A 295 2.16 3.90 12.18
N ILE A 296 3.06 3.25 11.46
CA ILE A 296 3.14 3.20 10.00
C ILE A 296 2.64 1.82 9.57
N ARG A 297 1.61 1.78 8.72
CA ARG A 297 0.99 0.55 8.26
C ARG A 297 1.62 0.04 6.97
N TYR A 298 2.10 -1.20 7.00
CA TYR A 298 2.58 -1.95 5.84
C TYR A 298 1.51 -2.94 5.37
N GLY A 299 0.57 -2.46 4.56
CA GLY A 299 -0.62 -3.21 4.14
C GLY A 299 -0.30 -4.59 3.56
N GLN A 300 0.65 -4.68 2.63
CA GLN A 300 1.05 -5.94 1.96
C GLN A 300 1.53 -7.02 2.93
N ARG A 301 2.19 -6.64 4.03
CA ARG A 301 2.65 -7.58 5.07
C ARG A 301 1.73 -7.64 6.28
N SER A 302 0.66 -6.84 6.26
CA SER A 302 -0.23 -6.59 7.40
C SER A 302 0.52 -6.40 8.71
N TYR A 303 1.53 -5.54 8.63
CA TYR A 303 2.44 -5.22 9.71
C TYR A 303 2.29 -3.73 10.02
N ASP A 304 2.07 -3.38 11.28
CA ASP A 304 2.05 -1.99 11.72
C ASP A 304 3.35 -1.76 12.51
N GLU A 305 4.19 -0.83 12.05
CA GLU A 305 5.46 -0.45 12.67
C GLU A 305 5.24 0.72 13.62
N ARG A 306 5.64 0.57 14.88
CA ARG A 306 5.50 1.63 15.87
C ARG A 306 6.72 2.55 15.86
N ILE A 307 6.45 3.84 15.72
CA ILE A 307 7.44 4.90 15.85
C ILE A 307 7.29 5.57 17.22
N GLU A 308 8.40 5.75 17.91
CA GLU A 308 8.49 6.29 19.27
C GLU A 308 9.61 7.35 19.35
N TYR A 309 9.69 8.11 20.45
CA TYR A 309 10.75 9.10 20.73
C TYR A 309 10.85 10.23 19.70
N MET A 310 9.71 10.58 19.12
CA MET A 310 9.58 11.67 18.16
C MET A 310 8.79 12.82 18.76
N SER A 311 9.25 14.05 18.52
CA SER A 311 8.52 15.27 18.84
C SER A 311 8.25 16.04 17.57
N VAL A 312 6.99 16.43 17.37
CA VAL A 312 6.57 17.20 16.21
C VAL A 312 6.47 18.67 16.59
N ILE A 313 7.20 19.52 15.87
CA ILE A 313 7.23 20.98 16.07
C ILE A 313 6.40 21.69 15.00
N ASP A 314 6.03 22.93 15.28
CA ASP A 314 5.33 23.79 14.33
C ASP A 314 6.31 24.34 13.29
N ALA A 315 6.06 24.02 12.02
CA ALA A 315 6.89 24.50 10.92
C ALA A 315 6.78 26.03 10.71
N ASP A 316 5.70 26.67 11.18
CA ASP A 316 5.55 28.13 11.11
C ASP A 316 6.13 28.83 12.36
N ASN A 317 6.57 28.07 13.38
CA ASN A 317 7.29 28.62 14.52
C ASN A 317 8.79 28.68 14.23
N GLU A 318 9.26 29.88 13.87
CA GLU A 318 10.66 30.13 13.51
C GLU A 318 11.65 29.68 14.60
N GLN A 319 11.38 29.92 15.88
CA GLN A 319 12.29 29.55 16.95
C GLN A 319 12.44 28.02 17.06
N GLN A 320 11.34 27.28 17.02
CA GLN A 320 11.39 25.81 17.07
C GLN A 320 12.14 25.22 15.87
N MET A 321 11.98 25.83 14.69
CA MET A 321 12.72 25.43 13.50
C MET A 321 14.22 25.71 13.64
N LEU A 322 14.62 26.89 14.15
CA LEU A 322 16.02 27.21 14.41
C LEU A 322 16.65 26.23 15.41
N ASP A 323 15.96 25.91 16.50
CA ASP A 323 16.41 24.96 17.51
C ASP A 323 16.65 23.57 16.88
N MET A 324 15.76 23.12 15.99
CA MET A 324 15.95 21.88 15.24
C MET A 324 17.26 21.88 14.41
N TYR A 325 17.57 22.98 13.72
CA TYR A 325 18.80 23.14 12.94
C TYR A 325 20.07 23.25 13.80
N LEU A 326 19.96 23.81 15.00
CA LEU A 326 21.05 23.95 15.95
C LEU A 326 21.39 22.63 16.66
N GLU A 327 20.40 21.83 17.01
CA GLU A 327 20.59 20.60 17.78
C GLU A 327 20.86 19.36 16.92
N SER A 328 20.33 19.33 15.70
CA SER A 328 20.38 18.12 14.87
C SER A 328 21.78 17.85 14.32
N SER A 329 22.15 16.57 14.26
CA SER A 329 23.35 16.10 13.55
C SER A 329 23.04 15.65 12.11
N LEU A 330 21.78 15.32 11.85
CA LEU A 330 21.25 14.96 10.55
C LEU A 330 19.86 15.55 10.37
N ILE A 331 19.55 16.10 9.20
CA ILE A 331 18.20 16.53 8.83
C ILE A 331 17.80 15.91 7.49
N ALA A 332 16.66 15.22 7.46
CA ALA A 332 16.03 14.79 6.23
C ALA A 332 15.07 15.88 5.70
N LEU A 333 15.35 16.41 4.52
CA LEU A 333 14.49 17.38 3.82
C LEU A 333 13.43 16.62 3.02
N CYS A 334 12.23 16.53 3.58
CA CYS A 334 11.08 15.83 3.00
C CYS A 334 10.02 16.84 2.52
N LEU A 335 10.46 17.79 1.70
CA LEU A 335 9.66 18.93 1.25
C LEU A 335 9.26 18.76 -0.23
N PRO A 336 8.06 19.16 -0.62
CA PRO A 336 7.69 19.24 -2.04
C PRO A 336 8.54 20.29 -2.76
N GLU A 337 8.75 20.11 -4.08
CA GLU A 337 9.63 20.97 -4.88
C GLU A 337 9.30 22.46 -4.74
N GLN A 338 8.02 22.82 -4.81
CA GLN A 338 7.57 24.21 -4.69
C GLN A 338 7.96 24.87 -3.37
N ALA A 339 8.14 24.10 -2.30
CA ALA A 339 8.34 24.65 -0.95
C ALA A 339 9.83 24.92 -0.70
N ILE A 340 10.72 24.30 -1.48
CA ILE A 340 12.16 24.38 -1.27
C ILE A 340 12.66 25.83 -1.27
N GLN A 341 12.16 26.67 -2.19
CA GLN A 341 12.59 28.06 -2.29
C GLN A 341 12.21 28.87 -1.04
N ASP A 342 10.99 28.69 -0.52
CA ASP A 342 10.51 29.42 0.65
C ASP A 342 11.18 28.91 1.93
N GLU A 343 11.31 27.59 2.06
CA GLU A 343 11.93 26.93 3.21
C GLU A 343 13.46 27.14 3.24
N ALA A 344 14.10 27.45 2.11
CA ALA A 344 15.53 27.77 2.07
C ALA A 344 15.91 28.94 2.98
N LYS A 345 14.98 29.89 3.22
CA LYS A 345 15.19 31.02 4.14
C LYS A 345 15.37 30.56 5.58
N ILE A 346 14.51 29.65 6.07
CA ILE A 346 14.61 29.16 7.46
C ILE A 346 15.81 28.23 7.63
N ILE A 347 16.12 27.42 6.59
CA ILE A 347 17.34 26.60 6.55
C ILE A 347 18.59 27.49 6.67
N ALA A 348 18.67 28.53 5.85
CA ALA A 348 19.79 29.49 5.86
C ALA A 348 19.93 30.18 7.22
N LYS A 349 18.84 30.64 7.84
CA LYS A 349 18.87 31.21 9.20
C LYS A 349 19.40 30.21 10.24
N GLY A 350 18.96 28.95 10.18
CA GLY A 350 19.43 27.89 11.07
C GLY A 350 20.92 27.59 10.91
N LEU A 351 21.39 27.47 9.68
CA LEU A 351 22.81 27.29 9.37
C LEU A 351 23.66 28.49 9.79
N TYR A 352 23.17 29.70 9.56
CA TYR A 352 23.84 30.92 10.01
C TYR A 352 23.91 31.01 11.54
N ALA A 353 22.82 30.68 12.25
CA ALA A 353 22.81 30.62 13.72
C ALA A 353 23.79 29.56 14.24
N ARG A 354 23.90 28.41 13.56
CA ARG A 354 24.87 27.36 13.87
C ARG A 354 26.32 27.84 13.66
N TYR A 355 26.56 28.61 12.59
CA TYR A 355 27.85 29.23 12.34
C TYR A 355 28.20 30.35 13.34
N ALA A 356 27.22 31.16 13.73
CA ALA A 356 27.43 32.28 14.66
C ALA A 356 27.59 31.81 16.12
N SER A 357 26.99 30.69 16.50
CA SER A 357 27.04 30.14 17.87
C SER A 357 28.33 29.39 18.23
N GLN A 358 29.43 29.66 17.50
CA GLN A 358 30.77 29.07 17.60
C GLN A 358 31.46 29.10 19.00
N THR A 359 30.75 29.47 20.06
CA THR A 359 31.29 29.57 21.42
C THR A 359 31.16 28.34 22.31
N MET A 360 30.35 27.29 22.05
CA MET A 360 30.38 26.05 22.88
C MET A 360 30.04 24.73 22.14
N GLN A 361 30.97 23.78 22.18
CA GLN A 361 30.84 22.30 22.09
C GLN A 361 30.20 21.61 20.86
N ASN A 362 29.52 22.29 19.93
CA ASN A 362 28.87 21.64 18.77
C ASN A 362 29.57 21.89 17.42
N HIS A 363 30.81 21.40 17.27
CA HIS A 363 31.58 21.49 16.00
C HIS A 363 31.18 20.49 14.91
N HIS A 364 30.05 19.79 15.06
CA HIS A 364 29.75 18.71 14.12
C HIS A 364 29.07 19.23 12.84
N PRO A 365 29.54 18.81 11.66
CA PRO A 365 28.89 19.14 10.40
C PRO A 365 27.47 18.55 10.37
N LEU A 366 26.49 19.33 9.93
CA LEU A 366 25.14 18.85 9.71
C LEU A 366 25.09 18.02 8.42
N THR A 367 24.44 16.85 8.48
CA THR A 367 24.19 16.01 7.30
C THR A 367 22.77 16.22 6.79
N PHE A 368 22.60 16.68 5.56
CA PHE A 368 21.32 16.78 4.88
C PHE A 368 21.07 15.56 4.00
N LEU A 369 19.92 14.91 4.20
CA LEU A 369 19.35 13.95 3.26
C LEU A 369 18.30 14.66 2.41
N ILE A 370 18.57 14.84 1.13
CA ILE A 370 17.65 15.55 0.23
C ILE A 370 16.68 14.54 -0.38
N ILE A 371 15.44 14.52 0.13
CA ILE A 371 14.43 13.54 -0.29
C ILE A 371 13.44 14.21 -1.26
N LEU A 372 13.82 14.27 -2.54
CA LEU A 372 12.99 14.87 -3.59
C LEU A 372 13.05 14.00 -4.85
N ASN A 373 11.89 13.65 -5.41
CA ASN A 373 11.80 12.86 -6.65
C ASN A 373 12.03 13.73 -7.89
N LYS A 374 13.20 14.38 -7.96
CA LYS A 374 13.59 15.30 -9.03
C LYS A 374 15.05 15.09 -9.39
N VAL A 375 15.35 14.97 -10.69
CA VAL A 375 16.73 14.98 -11.18
C VAL A 375 17.36 16.34 -10.88
N GLY A 376 18.56 16.34 -10.30
CA GLY A 376 19.26 17.56 -9.93
C GLY A 376 18.72 18.26 -8.69
N ALA A 377 17.91 17.57 -7.86
CA ALA A 377 17.37 18.10 -6.61
C ALA A 377 18.45 18.72 -5.70
N LYS A 378 19.57 18.02 -5.50
CA LYS A 378 20.70 18.49 -4.70
C LYS A 378 21.18 19.87 -5.11
N LYS A 379 21.40 20.09 -6.42
CA LYS A 379 21.88 21.37 -6.94
C LYS A 379 20.86 22.48 -6.67
N MET A 380 19.60 22.25 -7.00
CA MET A 380 18.51 23.22 -6.77
C MET A 380 18.41 23.63 -5.30
N VAL A 381 18.45 22.67 -4.38
CA VAL A 381 18.38 22.93 -2.92
C VAL A 381 19.59 23.73 -2.46
N ILE A 382 20.80 23.34 -2.88
CA ILE A 382 22.04 24.05 -2.55
C ILE A 382 21.99 25.49 -3.06
N ASP A 383 21.56 25.71 -4.30
CA ASP A 383 21.49 27.04 -4.92
C ASP A 383 20.52 27.95 -4.14
N HIS A 384 19.33 27.47 -3.79
CA HIS A 384 18.38 28.25 -3.00
C HIS A 384 18.88 28.56 -1.58
N ILE A 385 19.53 27.61 -0.89
CA ILE A 385 20.09 27.83 0.45
C ILE A 385 21.25 28.83 0.37
N ARG A 386 22.13 28.71 -0.63
CA ARG A 386 23.24 29.63 -0.85
C ARG A 386 22.75 31.06 -1.08
N ASP A 387 21.76 31.24 -1.95
CA ASP A 387 21.17 32.54 -2.24
C ASP A 387 20.56 33.16 -0.97
N ALA A 388 19.85 32.36 -0.17
CA ALA A 388 19.29 32.81 1.10
C ALA A 388 20.38 33.16 2.14
N LEU A 389 21.47 32.40 2.24
CA LEU A 389 22.60 32.70 3.11
C LEU A 389 23.34 33.98 2.70
N ALA A 390 23.49 34.21 1.39
CA ALA A 390 24.10 35.43 0.86
C ALA A 390 23.25 36.68 1.13
N GLN A 391 21.93 36.53 1.32
CA GLN A 391 21.06 37.61 1.78
C GLN A 391 21.19 37.91 3.28
N LEU A 392 21.59 36.91 4.09
CA LEU A 392 21.76 37.06 5.54
C LEU A 392 23.17 37.49 5.96
N SER A 393 24.16 37.31 5.08
CA SER A 393 25.59 37.51 5.36
C SER A 393 26.34 38.02 4.13
N THR A 394 27.60 37.62 3.91
CA THR A 394 28.33 37.86 2.66
C THR A 394 28.44 36.56 1.84
N VAL A 395 28.76 36.67 0.56
CA VAL A 395 28.95 35.50 -0.33
C VAL A 395 30.07 34.59 0.20
N GLU A 396 31.14 35.16 0.74
CA GLU A 396 32.25 34.40 1.32
C GLU A 396 31.82 33.61 2.55
N ILE A 397 31.03 34.22 3.46
CA ILE A 397 30.50 33.55 4.64
C ILE A 397 29.50 32.46 4.23
N ALA A 398 28.64 32.74 3.25
CA ALA A 398 27.69 31.75 2.72
C ALA A 398 28.42 30.50 2.20
N GLU A 399 29.48 30.67 1.41
CA GLU A 399 30.30 29.55 0.91
C GLU A 399 31.01 28.80 2.05
N GLN A 400 31.54 29.51 3.05
CA GLN A 400 32.14 28.87 4.22
C GLN A 400 31.12 27.99 4.98
N ILE A 401 29.90 28.49 5.19
CA ILE A 401 28.83 27.73 5.84
C ILE A 401 28.47 26.50 5.01
N MET A 402 28.31 26.66 3.70
CA MET A 402 27.96 25.54 2.81
C MET A 402 29.03 24.44 2.80
N GLN A 403 30.33 24.80 2.86
CA GLN A 403 31.44 23.85 2.90
C GLN A 403 31.56 23.08 4.23
N GLN A 404 30.96 23.59 5.31
CA GLN A 404 30.96 22.93 6.62
C GLN A 404 29.92 21.82 6.75
N HIS A 405 29.04 21.63 5.77
CA HIS A 405 27.90 20.73 5.87
C HIS A 405 27.84 19.75 4.69
N TYR A 406 27.24 18.59 4.94
CA TYR A 406 27.11 17.54 3.93
C TYR A 406 25.73 17.59 3.31
N PHE A 407 25.65 17.69 1.99
CA PHE A 407 24.40 17.63 1.23
C PHE A 407 24.40 16.37 0.37
N CYS A 408 23.70 15.34 0.83
CA CYS A 408 23.67 14.06 0.13
C CYS A 408 22.37 13.92 -0.67
N ASP A 409 22.53 13.68 -1.98
CA ASP A 409 21.40 13.37 -2.86
C ASP A 409 20.88 11.95 -2.59
N THR A 410 19.61 11.69 -2.90
CA THR A 410 18.97 10.40 -2.60
C THR A 410 18.14 9.84 -3.76
N VAL A 411 17.98 8.52 -3.76
CA VAL A 411 16.98 7.83 -4.57
C VAL A 411 16.10 6.99 -3.68
N VAL A 412 14.81 7.33 -3.68
CA VAL A 412 13.75 6.59 -2.99
C VAL A 412 12.76 6.10 -4.01
N ASN A 413 12.31 4.85 -3.87
CA ASN A 413 11.15 4.34 -4.61
C ASN A 413 10.26 3.52 -3.69
N ARG A 414 9.46 4.23 -2.90
CA ARG A 414 8.52 3.66 -1.97
C ARG A 414 7.25 4.49 -2.03
N MET A 415 6.11 3.84 -2.27
CA MET A 415 4.84 4.56 -2.11
C MET A 415 4.53 4.68 -0.63
N VAL A 416 4.25 5.91 -0.23
CA VAL A 416 3.85 6.24 1.12
C VAL A 416 2.68 7.21 1.02
N SER A 417 1.60 6.91 1.73
CA SER A 417 0.42 7.74 1.77
C SER A 417 0.11 8.16 3.21
N LYS A 418 -0.35 9.39 3.35
CA LYS A 418 -0.85 9.94 4.60
C LYS A 418 -2.30 9.50 4.78
N LEU A 419 -2.69 9.14 5.99
CA LEU A 419 -4.08 8.87 6.29
C LEU A 419 -4.91 10.18 6.21
N SER A 420 -6.15 10.12 5.72
CA SER A 420 -7.02 11.31 5.69
C SER A 420 -7.30 11.83 7.09
N GLU A 421 -7.56 13.13 7.21
CA GLU A 421 -7.92 13.74 8.50
C GLU A 421 -9.21 13.15 9.05
N GLN A 422 -10.16 12.80 8.18
CA GLN A 422 -11.38 12.11 8.55
C GLN A 422 -11.13 10.75 9.19
N ASN A 423 -10.23 9.96 8.60
CA ASN A 423 -9.87 8.65 9.15
C ASN A 423 -9.08 8.79 10.46
N LEU A 424 -8.29 9.86 10.62
CA LEU A 424 -7.60 10.14 11.88
C LEU A 424 -8.60 10.55 12.97
N TYR A 425 -9.53 11.45 12.67
CA TYR A 425 -10.61 11.82 13.58
C TYR A 425 -11.44 10.61 14.00
N ARG A 426 -11.79 9.74 13.05
CA ARG A 426 -12.50 8.50 13.32
C ARG A 426 -11.73 7.59 14.28
N GLN A 427 -10.43 7.40 14.05
CA GLN A 427 -9.57 6.64 14.96
C GLN A 427 -9.53 7.25 16.36
N LEU A 428 -9.38 8.58 16.46
CA LEU A 428 -9.36 9.30 17.73
C LEU A 428 -10.69 9.13 18.48
N LYS A 429 -11.84 9.26 17.79
CA LYS A 429 -13.17 9.06 18.38
C LYS A 429 -13.35 7.64 18.89
N ILE A 430 -13.01 6.63 18.08
CA ILE A 430 -13.10 5.22 18.47
C ILE A 430 -12.24 4.96 19.71
N LYS A 431 -10.98 5.41 19.71
CA LYS A 431 -10.06 5.23 20.84
C LYS A 431 -10.51 5.99 22.09
N TYR A 432 -11.06 7.19 21.92
CA TYR A 432 -11.64 7.97 23.00
C TYR A 432 -12.86 7.27 23.61
N ASN A 433 -13.77 6.74 22.79
CA ASN A 433 -14.93 5.98 23.27
C ASN A 433 -14.50 4.72 24.01
N PHE A 434 -13.51 3.97 23.48
CA PHE A 434 -12.92 2.85 24.20
C PHE A 434 -12.32 3.30 25.54
N PHE A 435 -11.53 4.38 25.55
CA PHE A 435 -10.96 4.94 26.76
C PHE A 435 -12.03 5.29 27.80
N LYS A 436 -13.17 5.87 27.37
CA LYS A 436 -14.30 6.19 28.24
C LYS A 436 -15.03 4.95 28.76
N GLN A 437 -15.31 3.97 27.90
CA GLN A 437 -15.89 2.69 28.31
C GLN A 437 -15.04 1.98 29.37
N TYR A 438 -13.71 2.05 29.25
CA TYR A 438 -12.80 1.53 30.29
C TYR A 438 -12.82 2.34 31.59
N GLN A 439 -13.14 3.63 31.55
CA GLN A 439 -13.22 4.49 32.72
C GLN A 439 -14.59 4.41 33.44
N SER A 440 -15.70 4.16 32.75
CA SER A 440 -17.05 3.87 33.30
C SER A 440 -18.10 3.67 32.19
N ASP A 441 -19.11 2.83 32.44
CA ASP A 441 -20.25 2.53 31.55
C ASP A 441 -21.10 3.78 31.22
N VAL A 442 -20.80 4.51 30.14
CA VAL A 442 -21.63 5.63 29.64
C VAL A 442 -21.66 5.68 28.10
N GLU A 443 -22.85 5.93 27.54
CA GLU A 443 -23.17 6.10 26.12
C GLU A 443 -22.60 7.41 25.51
N CYS A 444 -22.35 7.40 24.20
CA CYS A 444 -21.68 8.48 23.45
C CYS A 444 -22.63 9.25 22.51
N ASP A 445 -22.36 10.54 22.31
CA ASP A 445 -23.12 11.44 21.43
C ASP A 445 -22.87 11.23 19.92
N ASN A 446 -23.96 11.41 19.15
CA ASN A 446 -24.04 11.26 17.70
C ASN A 446 -23.51 12.49 16.95
N VAL A 447 -22.74 12.25 15.88
CA VAL A 447 -22.55 13.22 14.79
C VAL A 447 -22.50 12.45 13.49
N GLU A 448 -23.36 12.82 12.54
CA GLU A 448 -23.31 12.34 11.16
C GLU A 448 -22.06 12.90 10.46
N ILE A 449 -21.31 12.03 9.79
CA ILE A 449 -20.12 12.41 9.04
C ILE A 449 -20.44 12.26 7.56
N GLU A 450 -20.41 13.38 6.85
CA GLU A 450 -20.38 13.40 5.39
C GLU A 450 -18.99 13.00 4.88
N ASP A 451 -18.98 12.37 3.71
CA ASP A 451 -17.81 11.78 3.05
C ASP A 451 -16.90 12.87 2.46
N THR A 452 -16.27 13.66 3.34
CA THR A 452 -15.34 14.74 2.97
C THR A 452 -13.93 14.42 3.45
N SER A 453 -12.92 14.83 2.68
CA SER A 453 -11.51 14.56 3.01
C SER A 453 -10.94 15.50 4.08
N LYS A 454 -11.68 16.53 4.48
CA LYS A 454 -11.28 17.60 5.41
C LYS A 454 -12.29 17.68 6.54
N LEU A 455 -11.80 17.93 7.76
CA LEU A 455 -12.66 18.07 8.93
C LEU A 455 -13.44 19.39 8.89
N SER A 456 -14.65 19.40 9.45
CA SER A 456 -15.34 20.64 9.79
C SER A 456 -14.69 21.29 11.01
N SER A 457 -14.87 22.60 11.20
CA SER A 457 -14.31 23.32 12.36
C SER A 457 -14.82 22.75 13.71
N GLU A 458 -16.04 22.19 13.73
CA GLU A 458 -16.58 21.50 14.91
C GLU A 458 -15.85 20.18 15.17
N GLN A 459 -15.58 19.39 14.13
CA GLN A 459 -14.83 18.14 14.25
C GLN A 459 -13.36 18.38 14.67
N GLU A 460 -12.73 19.44 14.18
CA GLU A 460 -11.38 19.84 14.62
C GLU A 460 -11.36 20.16 16.13
N HIS A 461 -12.35 20.92 16.60
CA HIS A 461 -12.48 21.25 18.03
C HIS A 461 -12.68 19.99 18.89
N GLN A 462 -13.56 19.09 18.46
CA GLN A 462 -13.80 17.81 19.15
C GLN A 462 -12.54 16.94 19.17
N ALA A 463 -11.81 16.85 18.06
CA ALA A 463 -10.55 16.10 18.00
C ALA A 463 -9.54 16.62 19.02
N ALA A 464 -9.40 17.94 19.12
CA ALA A 464 -8.51 18.58 20.10
C ALA A 464 -8.94 18.27 21.54
N MET A 465 -10.25 18.30 21.83
CA MET A 465 -10.78 17.92 23.15
C MET A 465 -10.49 16.45 23.49
N TYR A 466 -10.71 15.52 22.54
CA TYR A 466 -10.40 14.11 22.74
C TYR A 466 -8.93 13.91 23.06
N ILE A 467 -8.03 14.57 22.34
CA ILE A 467 -6.58 14.49 22.54
C ILE A 467 -6.19 15.04 23.92
N ASP A 468 -6.71 16.19 24.32
CA ASP A 468 -6.37 16.82 25.61
C ASP A 468 -6.88 15.99 26.81
N ASP A 469 -8.11 15.47 26.74
CA ASP A 469 -8.67 14.63 27.81
C ASP A 469 -7.90 13.31 27.94
N MET A 470 -7.59 12.65 26.82
CA MET A 470 -6.73 11.46 26.83
C MET A 470 -5.35 11.82 27.41
N ARG A 471 -4.69 12.89 26.95
CA ARG A 471 -3.37 13.31 27.43
C ARG A 471 -3.32 13.50 28.95
N ARG A 472 -4.35 14.13 29.56
CA ARG A 472 -4.40 14.39 31.01
C ARG A 472 -4.64 13.15 31.85
N ASN A 473 -5.42 12.20 31.33
CA ASN A 473 -5.94 11.06 32.10
C ASN A 473 -5.27 9.73 31.76
N PHE A 474 -4.31 9.70 30.83
CA PHE A 474 -3.63 8.48 30.41
C PHE A 474 -2.55 8.04 31.41
N GLN A 475 -2.74 6.88 32.05
CA GLN A 475 -1.73 6.22 32.88
C GLN A 475 -0.96 5.17 32.04
N PRO A 476 0.38 5.24 31.94
CA PRO A 476 1.17 4.45 30.98
C PRO A 476 1.12 2.93 31.10
N SER A 477 0.70 2.33 32.22
CA SER A 477 1.14 0.96 32.52
C SER A 477 0.36 -0.19 31.86
N HIS A 478 -0.86 -0.02 31.31
CA HIS A 478 -1.65 -1.17 30.83
C HIS A 478 -2.38 -1.01 29.48
N ILE A 479 -2.52 0.20 28.91
CA ILE A 479 -3.32 0.44 27.67
C ILE A 479 -2.44 0.70 26.42
N LEU A 480 -1.12 0.81 26.60
CA LEU A 480 -0.17 1.25 25.56
C LEU A 480 -0.15 0.39 24.28
N GLN A 481 -0.68 -0.84 24.28
CA GLN A 481 -0.71 -1.69 23.09
C GLN A 481 -1.94 -1.48 22.21
N THR A 482 -3.07 -1.02 22.76
CA THR A 482 -4.34 -0.88 22.00
C THR A 482 -4.60 0.53 21.48
N MET A 483 -3.76 1.51 21.86
CA MET A 483 -3.96 2.93 21.56
C MET A 483 -3.11 3.52 20.42
N ASP A 484 -2.37 2.71 19.67
CA ASP A 484 -1.57 3.23 18.55
C ASP A 484 -2.42 3.88 17.45
N LEU A 485 -2.08 5.13 17.10
CA LEU A 485 -2.68 5.85 15.99
C LEU A 485 -1.95 5.54 14.71
N ILE A 486 -2.66 5.15 13.67
CA ILE A 486 -2.07 4.88 12.36
C ILE A 486 -2.16 6.16 11.53
N LEU A 487 -1.00 6.72 11.19
CA LEU A 487 -0.90 8.00 10.49
C LEU A 487 -0.49 7.86 9.02
N PHE A 488 0.21 6.78 8.68
CA PHE A 488 0.75 6.58 7.34
C PHE A 488 0.57 5.13 6.90
N ASN A 489 0.36 4.93 5.60
CA ASN A 489 0.57 3.64 4.96
C ASN A 489 1.86 3.69 4.16
N SER A 490 2.67 2.65 4.25
CA SER A 490 3.94 2.51 3.54
C SER A 490 4.02 1.16 2.85
N GLU A 491 4.62 1.13 1.67
CA GLU A 491 5.09 -0.13 1.09
C GLU A 491 6.36 -0.61 1.81
N VAL A 492 6.61 -1.91 1.73
CA VAL A 492 7.80 -2.55 2.30
C VAL A 492 9.03 -2.39 1.42
N ASP A 493 8.85 -1.98 0.16
CA ASP A 493 9.89 -2.10 -0.84
C ASP A 493 10.82 -0.89 -0.94
N MET A 494 12.04 -1.24 -1.37
CA MET A 494 13.25 -0.45 -1.64
C MET A 494 13.94 0.23 -0.45
N PRO A 495 15.22 -0.06 -0.21
CA PRO A 495 16.06 0.74 0.67
C PRO A 495 16.33 2.12 0.03
N ILE A 496 16.57 3.12 0.86
CA ILE A 496 16.98 4.44 0.39
C ILE A 496 18.44 4.38 -0.08
N TYR A 497 18.70 4.85 -1.30
CA TYR A 497 20.08 5.03 -1.77
C TYR A 497 20.49 6.46 -1.48
N VAL A 498 21.68 6.64 -0.93
CA VAL A 498 22.20 7.95 -0.55
C VAL A 498 23.62 8.10 -1.08
N GLU A 499 23.91 9.25 -1.64
CA GLU A 499 25.26 9.64 -2.03
C GLU A 499 26.20 9.56 -0.81
N ASN A 500 27.33 8.86 -0.95
CA ASN A 500 28.27 8.55 0.13
C ASN A 500 29.12 9.77 0.52
N CYS A 501 28.47 10.81 1.05
CA CYS A 501 29.05 12.13 1.26
C CYS A 501 29.28 12.50 2.73
N SER A 502 28.68 11.75 3.67
CA SER A 502 28.79 11.98 5.12
C SER A 502 29.20 10.71 5.86
N PRO A 503 30.11 10.79 6.84
CA PRO A 503 30.49 9.64 7.68
C PRO A 503 29.34 9.13 8.54
N LEU A 504 28.34 9.97 8.82
CA LEU A 504 27.18 9.61 9.63
C LEU A 504 26.30 8.56 8.94
N LEU A 505 26.30 8.53 7.61
CA LEU A 505 25.53 7.58 6.81
C LEU A 505 25.96 6.14 7.01
N ALA A 506 27.22 5.89 7.40
CA ALA A 506 27.70 4.55 7.69
C ALA A 506 26.98 3.90 8.88
N LYS A 507 26.35 4.71 9.74
CA LYS A 507 25.58 4.24 10.88
C LYS A 507 24.13 3.89 10.52
N LEU A 508 23.62 4.33 9.36
CA LEU A 508 22.24 4.10 8.93
C LEU A 508 22.12 2.75 8.21
N ARG A 509 21.70 1.68 8.91
CA ARG A 509 21.65 0.32 8.34
C ARG A 509 20.70 0.16 7.16
N GLN A 510 19.61 0.92 7.15
CA GLN A 510 18.60 0.87 6.09
C GLN A 510 18.93 1.76 4.88
N VAL A 511 20.08 2.44 4.91
CA VAL A 511 20.59 3.27 3.82
C VAL A 511 21.66 2.52 3.04
N ILE A 512 21.50 2.45 1.72
CA ILE A 512 22.55 1.98 0.82
C ILE A 512 23.35 3.18 0.33
N ARG A 513 24.60 3.26 0.78
CA ARG A 513 25.53 4.30 0.34
C ARG A 513 26.05 3.98 -1.05
N VAL A 514 26.07 4.98 -1.92
CA VAL A 514 26.60 4.86 -3.28
C VAL A 514 27.51 6.03 -3.62
N ASP A 515 28.61 5.75 -4.31
CA ASP A 515 29.56 6.80 -4.70
C ASP A 515 29.03 7.65 -5.87
N ASN A 516 28.20 7.05 -6.74
CA ASN A 516 27.51 7.75 -7.82
C ASN A 516 26.01 7.46 -7.78
N ILE A 517 25.25 8.43 -7.28
CA ILE A 517 23.79 8.35 -7.13
C ILE A 517 23.05 8.40 -8.48
N ALA A 518 23.65 9.03 -9.49
CA ALA A 518 23.06 9.14 -10.82
C ALA A 518 22.89 7.77 -11.49
N ASP A 519 23.79 6.82 -11.22
CA ASP A 519 23.68 5.43 -11.68
C ASP A 519 22.38 4.79 -11.17
N ILE A 520 22.03 5.01 -9.90
CA ILE A 520 20.81 4.45 -9.31
C ILE A 520 19.55 5.11 -9.87
N GLN A 521 19.58 6.43 -10.08
CA GLN A 521 18.47 7.16 -10.73
C GLN A 521 18.22 6.61 -12.15
N LEU A 522 19.31 6.36 -12.88
CA LEU A 522 19.29 5.80 -14.22
C LEU A 522 18.65 4.40 -14.25
N ILE A 523 19.08 3.52 -13.34
CA ILE A 523 18.53 2.17 -13.20
C ILE A 523 17.04 2.24 -12.87
N LYS A 524 16.65 3.02 -11.86
CA LYS A 524 15.24 3.18 -11.45
C LYS A 524 14.36 3.66 -12.61
N ASN A 525 14.80 4.65 -13.36
CA ASN A 525 13.99 5.24 -14.43
C ASN A 525 13.75 4.29 -15.61
N ARG A 526 14.68 3.36 -15.87
CA ARG A 526 14.56 2.42 -16.98
C ARG A 526 13.97 1.09 -16.56
N LEU A 527 14.56 0.48 -15.54
CA LEU A 527 14.22 -0.86 -15.07
C LEU A 527 12.89 -0.92 -14.34
N TRP A 528 12.50 0.14 -13.62
CA TRP A 528 11.20 0.18 -12.94
C TRP A 528 10.22 1.06 -13.71
N ASN A 529 10.48 2.38 -13.81
CA ASN A 529 9.50 3.30 -14.38
C ASN A 529 9.20 3.04 -15.86
N GLY A 530 10.18 2.57 -16.63
CA GLY A 530 10.03 2.21 -18.04
C GLY A 530 9.30 0.88 -18.21
N VAL A 531 9.82 -0.18 -17.60
CA VAL A 531 9.22 -1.53 -17.65
C VAL A 531 7.79 -1.52 -17.10
N HIS A 532 7.54 -0.89 -15.95
CA HIS A 532 6.21 -0.84 -15.34
C HIS A 532 5.17 -0.17 -16.25
N ALA A 533 5.58 0.88 -16.98
CA ALA A 533 4.69 1.52 -17.95
C ALA A 533 4.35 0.58 -19.11
N MET A 534 5.33 -0.14 -19.65
CA MET A 534 5.12 -1.09 -20.76
C MET A 534 4.23 -2.27 -20.35
N ILE A 535 4.46 -2.84 -19.15
CA ILE A 535 3.59 -3.86 -18.57
C ILE A 535 2.16 -3.33 -18.44
N ALA A 536 2.00 -2.13 -17.86
CA ALA A 536 0.68 -1.54 -17.63
C ALA A 536 -0.09 -1.26 -18.93
N TRP A 537 0.59 -0.84 -20.01
CA TRP A 537 -0.06 -0.66 -21.31
C TRP A 537 -0.61 -1.98 -21.84
N TYR A 538 0.17 -3.06 -21.76
CA TYR A 538 -0.30 -4.36 -22.23
C TYR A 538 -1.43 -4.91 -21.34
N ALA A 539 -1.23 -4.88 -20.02
CA ALA A 539 -2.22 -5.34 -19.05
C ALA A 539 -3.56 -4.61 -19.19
N ALA A 540 -3.54 -3.29 -19.37
CA ALA A 540 -4.75 -2.51 -19.56
C ALA A 540 -5.44 -2.82 -20.91
N THR A 541 -4.68 -3.12 -21.96
CA THR A 541 -5.24 -3.57 -23.24
C THR A 541 -5.90 -4.95 -23.15
N LEU A 542 -5.45 -5.79 -22.22
CA LEU A 542 -6.09 -7.07 -21.90
C LEU A 542 -7.24 -6.94 -20.87
N GLU A 543 -7.62 -5.71 -20.52
CA GLU A 543 -8.70 -5.40 -19.57
C GLU A 543 -8.45 -5.94 -18.14
N HIS A 544 -7.19 -6.09 -17.73
CA HIS A 544 -6.85 -6.41 -16.33
C HIS A 544 -6.99 -5.18 -15.44
N ASP A 545 -7.72 -5.31 -14.33
CA ASP A 545 -7.97 -4.20 -13.38
C ASP A 545 -6.70 -3.68 -12.71
N THR A 546 -5.85 -4.59 -12.21
CA THR A 546 -4.67 -4.25 -11.42
C THR A 546 -3.43 -5.01 -11.89
N ILE A 547 -2.26 -4.43 -11.64
CA ILE A 547 -0.97 -5.04 -12.03
C ILE A 547 -0.80 -6.41 -11.36
N GLY A 548 -1.18 -6.54 -10.09
CA GLY A 548 -1.10 -7.82 -9.37
C GLY A 548 -1.89 -8.95 -10.03
N ILE A 549 -3.12 -8.66 -10.47
CA ILE A 549 -3.96 -9.61 -11.22
C ILE A 549 -3.31 -9.91 -12.57
N ALA A 550 -2.92 -8.88 -13.32
CA ALA A 550 -2.31 -9.02 -14.64
C ALA A 550 -1.05 -9.91 -14.64
N MET A 551 -0.25 -9.88 -13.57
CA MET A 551 0.97 -10.70 -13.45
C MET A 551 0.70 -12.21 -13.34
N GLY A 552 -0.56 -12.65 -13.18
CA GLY A 552 -0.95 -14.06 -13.30
C GLY A 552 -1.21 -14.53 -14.72
N ASP A 553 -1.45 -13.60 -15.64
CA ASP A 553 -1.56 -13.89 -17.05
C ASP A 553 -0.18 -14.24 -17.61
N SER A 554 -0.03 -15.43 -18.19
CA SER A 554 1.25 -15.88 -18.72
C SER A 554 1.79 -14.93 -19.79
N ARG A 555 0.91 -14.32 -20.59
CA ARG A 555 1.29 -13.37 -21.64
C ARG A 555 1.96 -12.13 -21.06
N VAL A 556 1.36 -11.56 -20.01
CA VAL A 556 1.87 -10.35 -19.33
C VAL A 556 3.16 -10.67 -18.60
N LYS A 557 3.22 -11.83 -17.93
CA LYS A 557 4.41 -12.28 -17.20
C LYS A 557 5.60 -12.51 -18.13
N ASP A 558 5.40 -13.24 -19.23
CA ASP A 558 6.45 -13.51 -20.22
C ASP A 558 6.96 -12.21 -20.84
N PHE A 559 6.05 -11.25 -21.09
CA PHE A 559 6.42 -9.92 -21.56
C PHE A 559 7.21 -9.12 -20.52
N ALA A 560 6.81 -9.15 -19.25
CA ALA A 560 7.54 -8.51 -18.15
C ALA A 560 8.96 -9.07 -18.01
N ASP A 561 9.11 -10.39 -17.99
CA ASP A 561 10.39 -11.07 -17.85
C ASP A 561 11.32 -10.75 -19.04
N ALA A 562 10.79 -10.75 -20.26
CA ALA A 562 11.54 -10.39 -21.46
C ALA A 562 11.98 -8.91 -21.47
N LEU A 563 11.10 -7.99 -21.05
CA LEU A 563 11.43 -6.57 -20.93
C LEU A 563 12.56 -6.35 -19.93
N ILE A 564 12.48 -6.98 -18.76
CA ILE A 564 13.49 -6.87 -17.70
C ILE A 564 14.83 -7.39 -18.20
N GLY A 565 14.85 -8.58 -18.82
CA GLY A 565 16.07 -9.14 -19.40
C GLY A 565 16.71 -8.20 -20.42
N ASN A 566 15.90 -7.59 -21.31
CA ASN A 566 16.40 -6.69 -22.34
C ASN A 566 16.92 -5.35 -21.78
N VAL A 567 16.23 -4.75 -20.80
CA VAL A 567 16.71 -3.54 -20.11
C VAL A 567 17.98 -3.83 -19.29
N GLN A 568 18.04 -4.96 -18.59
CA GLN A 568 19.21 -5.37 -17.83
C GLN A 568 20.44 -5.60 -18.72
N ALA A 569 20.27 -6.16 -19.92
CA ALA A 569 21.36 -6.38 -20.86
C ALA A 569 22.06 -5.06 -21.23
N GLY A 570 21.30 -4.02 -21.59
CA GLY A 570 21.86 -2.70 -21.87
C GLY A 570 22.47 -2.01 -20.65
N LEU A 571 21.75 -2.01 -19.52
CA LEU A 571 22.24 -1.38 -18.29
C LEU A 571 23.51 -2.04 -17.74
N SER A 572 23.64 -3.37 -17.84
CA SER A 572 24.83 -4.09 -17.35
C SER A 572 26.08 -3.76 -18.17
N ARG A 573 25.92 -3.45 -19.47
CA ARG A 573 27.01 -2.97 -20.33
C ARG A 573 27.40 -1.52 -20.01
N GLN A 574 26.40 -0.68 -19.73
CA GLN A 574 26.63 0.72 -19.38
C GLN A 574 27.23 0.89 -17.97
N LEU A 575 26.80 0.05 -17.02
CA LEU A 575 27.15 0.15 -15.59
C LEU A 575 27.65 -1.21 -15.05
N PRO A 576 28.79 -1.73 -15.53
CA PRO A 576 29.29 -3.05 -15.15
C PRO A 576 29.59 -3.17 -13.65
N HIS A 577 29.96 -2.07 -12.98
CA HIS A 577 30.20 -2.03 -11.53
C HIS A 577 28.92 -2.16 -10.67
N ARG A 578 27.73 -2.12 -11.27
CA ARG A 578 26.41 -2.16 -10.59
C ARG A 578 25.61 -3.44 -10.84
N GLU A 579 26.23 -4.50 -11.37
CA GLU A 579 25.53 -5.74 -11.72
C GLU A 579 24.72 -6.35 -10.56
N LYS A 580 25.29 -6.37 -9.34
CA LYS A 580 24.58 -6.85 -8.14
C LYS A 580 23.36 -5.99 -7.78
N ASP A 581 23.47 -4.66 -7.91
CA ASP A 581 22.36 -3.74 -7.66
C ASP A 581 21.26 -3.92 -8.71
N LEU A 582 21.64 -4.11 -9.98
CA LEU A 582 20.71 -4.39 -11.08
C LEU A 582 19.91 -5.68 -10.87
N GLN A 583 20.56 -6.78 -10.50
CA GLN A 583 19.90 -8.05 -10.24
C GLN A 583 18.92 -7.94 -9.06
N ARG A 584 19.35 -7.31 -7.97
CA ARG A 584 18.51 -7.09 -6.79
C ARG A 584 17.29 -6.21 -7.10
N LEU A 585 17.50 -5.12 -7.84
CA LEU A 585 16.43 -4.19 -8.21
C LEU A 585 15.44 -4.80 -9.20
N ALA A 586 15.88 -5.63 -10.15
CA ALA A 586 14.99 -6.35 -11.05
C ALA A 586 14.13 -7.37 -10.29
N LYS A 587 14.75 -8.17 -9.41
CA LYS A 587 14.02 -9.13 -8.58
C LYS A 587 12.96 -8.45 -7.71
N SER A 588 13.37 -7.39 -7.01
CA SER A 588 12.46 -6.61 -6.16
C SER A 588 11.31 -5.98 -6.97
N PHE A 589 11.56 -5.57 -8.21
CA PHE A 589 10.51 -5.02 -9.07
C PHE A 589 9.47 -6.07 -9.46
N ILE A 590 9.91 -7.25 -9.92
CA ILE A 590 9.00 -8.35 -10.28
C ILE A 590 8.15 -8.76 -9.08
N GLU A 591 8.78 -8.94 -7.92
CA GLU A 591 8.08 -9.25 -6.67
C GLU A 591 7.04 -8.17 -6.38
N SER A 592 7.40 -6.89 -6.45
CA SER A 592 6.48 -5.77 -6.23
C SER A 592 5.27 -5.83 -7.17
N CYS A 593 5.47 -6.06 -8.48
CA CYS A 593 4.39 -6.21 -9.45
C CYS A 593 3.47 -7.40 -9.13
N GLN A 594 4.02 -8.54 -8.70
CA GLN A 594 3.23 -9.74 -8.37
C GLN A 594 2.31 -9.57 -7.14
N TYR A 595 2.60 -8.60 -6.26
CA TYR A 595 1.78 -8.28 -5.09
C TYR A 595 1.00 -6.95 -5.24
N ALA A 596 0.99 -6.37 -6.43
CA ALA A 596 0.36 -5.08 -6.71
C ALA A 596 -1.16 -5.18 -6.97
N TYR A 597 -1.91 -5.91 -6.13
CA TYR A 597 -3.37 -6.11 -6.25
C TYR A 597 -4.20 -4.84 -5.98
N LYS A 598 -3.56 -3.77 -5.53
CA LYS A 598 -4.18 -2.46 -5.26
C LYS A 598 -3.63 -1.37 -6.18
N ASP A 599 -2.84 -1.73 -7.19
CA ASP A 599 -2.29 -0.80 -8.17
C ASP A 599 -3.03 -0.92 -9.52
N PRO A 600 -3.94 0.01 -9.85
CA PRO A 600 -4.72 -0.07 -11.08
C PRO A 600 -3.86 0.06 -12.33
N CYS A 601 -4.08 -0.80 -13.33
CA CYS A 601 -3.35 -0.76 -14.60
C CYS A 601 -3.47 0.60 -15.28
N GLU A 602 -4.67 1.19 -15.33
CA GLU A 602 -4.93 2.50 -15.95
C GLU A 602 -4.12 3.64 -15.31
N ARG A 603 -4.01 3.63 -13.97
CA ARG A 603 -3.25 4.62 -13.19
C ARG A 603 -1.77 4.56 -13.57
N VAL A 604 -1.22 3.36 -13.72
CA VAL A 604 0.17 3.14 -14.14
C VAL A 604 0.34 3.40 -15.65
N ALA A 605 -0.67 3.19 -16.48
CA ALA A 605 -0.63 3.38 -17.93
C ALA A 605 -0.75 4.86 -18.37
N ARG A 606 -1.29 5.76 -17.52
CA ARG A 606 -1.54 7.19 -17.84
C ARG A 606 -0.34 7.95 -18.44
N ASP A 607 -0.62 8.97 -19.24
CA ASP A 607 0.39 9.83 -19.91
C ASP A 607 1.45 9.06 -20.74
N PRO A 608 1.04 8.15 -21.66
CA PRO A 608 1.95 7.32 -22.44
C PRO A 608 2.96 8.14 -23.25
N LEU A 609 2.54 9.21 -23.93
CA LEU A 609 3.43 10.03 -24.76
C LEU A 609 4.60 10.62 -23.94
N ARG A 610 4.30 11.21 -22.77
CA ARG A 610 5.33 11.73 -21.85
C ARG A 610 6.29 10.63 -21.38
N LYS A 611 5.80 9.41 -21.18
CA LYS A 611 6.62 8.26 -20.75
C LYS A 611 7.45 7.66 -21.89
N LEU A 612 7.01 7.84 -23.13
CA LEU A 612 7.74 7.46 -24.34
C LEU A 612 8.78 8.51 -24.74
N SER A 613 8.70 9.75 -24.24
CA SER A 613 9.69 10.78 -24.56
C SER A 613 11.12 10.37 -24.12
N TYR A 614 12.10 10.61 -25.00
CA TYR A 614 13.53 10.46 -24.72
C TYR A 614 14.02 11.59 -23.79
N PRO A 615 14.97 11.38 -22.85
CA PRO A 615 15.91 10.25 -22.73
C PRO A 615 15.67 9.26 -21.59
N GLU A 616 14.63 9.41 -20.79
CA GLU A 616 14.65 8.82 -19.44
C GLU A 616 14.21 7.36 -19.36
N ARG A 617 13.15 6.97 -20.06
CA ARG A 617 12.43 5.70 -19.83
C ARG A 617 12.57 4.71 -20.98
N VAL A 618 11.51 4.55 -21.79
CA VAL A 618 11.41 3.51 -22.83
C VAL A 618 12.44 3.75 -23.94
N PHE A 619 12.37 4.91 -24.61
CA PHE A 619 13.34 5.25 -25.66
C PHE A 619 14.76 5.50 -25.12
N GLY A 620 14.90 5.80 -23.83
CA GLY A 620 16.19 5.80 -23.14
C GLY A 620 16.83 4.41 -23.10
N SER A 621 16.03 3.38 -22.84
CA SER A 621 16.49 1.98 -22.83
C SER A 621 16.84 1.50 -24.25
N ILE A 622 16.02 1.84 -25.25
CA ILE A 622 16.30 1.54 -26.67
C ILE A 622 17.64 2.14 -27.10
N ALA A 623 17.90 3.40 -26.76
CA ALA A 623 19.14 4.08 -27.15
C ALA A 623 20.39 3.37 -26.59
N ILE A 624 20.33 2.87 -25.37
CA ILE A 624 21.47 2.21 -24.72
C ILE A 624 21.73 0.82 -25.20
N ASN A 625 20.66 0.07 -25.44
CA ASN A 625 20.79 -1.24 -26.04
C ASN A 625 21.46 -1.11 -27.41
N LEU A 626 21.04 -0.14 -28.22
CA LEU A 626 21.70 0.17 -29.50
C LEU A 626 23.16 0.62 -29.35
N GLN A 627 23.48 1.43 -28.35
CA GLN A 627 24.87 1.88 -28.11
C GLN A 627 25.81 0.74 -27.70
N HIS A 628 25.28 -0.36 -27.18
CA HIS A 628 26.04 -1.50 -26.68
C HIS A 628 25.72 -2.81 -27.43
N ASP A 629 25.23 -2.71 -28.66
CA ASP A 629 24.93 -3.85 -29.54
C ASP A 629 24.06 -4.93 -28.87
N GLN A 630 23.07 -4.52 -28.07
CA GLN A 630 22.05 -5.38 -27.47
C GLN A 630 20.75 -5.30 -28.29
N SER A 631 19.96 -6.38 -28.29
CA SER A 631 18.64 -6.40 -28.94
C SER A 631 17.73 -5.32 -28.35
N ILE A 632 16.84 -4.77 -29.18
CA ILE A 632 15.80 -3.79 -28.80
C ILE A 632 14.39 -4.27 -29.10
N ASP A 633 14.22 -5.50 -29.57
CA ASP A 633 12.98 -5.95 -30.22
C ASP A 633 11.80 -5.89 -29.25
N VAL A 634 11.99 -6.41 -28.04
CA VAL A 634 10.98 -6.38 -26.96
C VAL A 634 10.67 -4.94 -26.52
N LEU A 635 11.67 -4.05 -26.51
CA LEU A 635 11.47 -2.63 -26.15
C LEU A 635 10.66 -1.89 -27.22
N ILE A 636 10.81 -2.27 -28.49
CA ILE A 636 10.00 -1.73 -29.59
C ILE A 636 8.55 -2.18 -29.46
N VAL A 637 8.30 -3.47 -29.13
CA VAL A 637 6.95 -3.96 -28.82
C VAL A 637 6.33 -3.14 -27.68
N GLY A 638 7.06 -2.93 -26.59
CA GLY A 638 6.58 -2.10 -25.48
C GLY A 638 6.35 -0.63 -25.84
N ALA A 639 7.18 -0.04 -26.70
CA ALA A 639 6.96 1.31 -27.22
C ALA A 639 5.71 1.38 -28.11
N ALA A 640 5.50 0.39 -28.98
CA ALA A 640 4.31 0.29 -29.83
C ALA A 640 3.04 0.14 -29.00
N LEU A 641 3.04 -0.70 -27.95
CA LEU A 641 1.93 -0.83 -27.01
C LEU A 641 1.58 0.49 -26.33
N GLY A 642 2.59 1.30 -25.97
CA GLY A 642 2.36 2.62 -25.41
C GLY A 642 1.67 3.59 -26.38
N TYR A 643 2.06 3.56 -27.66
CA TYR A 643 1.37 4.34 -28.70
C TYR A 643 -0.03 3.80 -29.00
N TYR A 644 -0.21 2.47 -29.02
CA TYR A 644 -1.52 1.83 -29.20
C TYR A 644 -2.49 2.21 -28.08
N TYR A 645 -2.02 2.15 -26.82
CA TYR A 645 -2.78 2.58 -25.66
C TYR A 645 -3.13 4.07 -25.72
N ALA A 646 -2.20 4.93 -26.15
CA ALA A 646 -2.48 6.35 -26.37
C ALA A 646 -3.59 6.57 -27.42
N GLN A 647 -3.58 5.78 -28.49
CA GLN A 647 -4.55 5.87 -29.58
C GLN A 647 -5.96 5.43 -29.13
N HIS A 648 -6.07 4.27 -28.50
CA HIS A 648 -7.36 3.62 -28.23
C HIS A 648 -7.95 3.99 -26.87
N ALA A 649 -7.16 3.86 -25.80
CA ALA A 649 -7.64 4.13 -24.45
C ALA A 649 -7.72 5.65 -24.17
N GLN A 650 -6.70 6.41 -24.60
CA GLN A 650 -6.67 7.88 -24.42
C GLN A 650 -7.19 8.69 -25.62
N LYS A 651 -7.65 8.01 -26.68
CA LYS A 651 -8.26 8.63 -27.88
C LYS A 651 -7.37 9.71 -28.54
N GLN A 652 -6.04 9.54 -28.48
CA GLN A 652 -5.11 10.46 -29.13
C GLN A 652 -5.16 10.27 -30.66
N PRO A 653 -5.21 11.37 -31.45
CA PRO A 653 -5.17 11.28 -32.91
C PRO A 653 -3.89 10.62 -33.43
N LEU A 654 -4.00 9.86 -34.52
CA LEU A 654 -2.85 9.23 -35.18
C LEU A 654 -1.77 10.26 -35.58
N THR A 655 -2.17 11.47 -35.97
CA THR A 655 -1.25 12.58 -36.28
C THR A 655 -0.42 12.99 -35.08
N THR A 656 -1.00 13.02 -33.88
CA THR A 656 -0.30 13.31 -32.62
C THR A 656 0.74 12.23 -32.32
N ILE A 657 0.36 10.95 -32.50
CA ILE A 657 1.25 9.80 -32.32
C ILE A 657 2.45 9.87 -33.27
N GLN A 658 2.19 10.08 -34.57
CA GLN A 658 3.24 10.19 -35.58
C GLN A 658 4.18 11.37 -35.33
N THR A 659 3.62 12.52 -34.93
CA THR A 659 4.40 13.73 -34.60
C THR A 659 5.30 13.47 -33.39
N HIS A 660 4.74 12.89 -32.32
CA HIS A 660 5.50 12.57 -31.11
C HIS A 660 6.61 11.56 -31.38
N LEU A 661 6.34 10.50 -32.13
CA LEU A 661 7.33 9.50 -32.52
C LEU A 661 8.48 10.14 -33.32
N GLN A 662 8.15 10.98 -34.30
CA GLN A 662 9.16 11.68 -35.10
C GLN A 662 10.04 12.58 -34.22
N GLN A 663 9.43 13.42 -33.38
CA GLN A 663 10.15 14.31 -32.46
C GLN A 663 11.05 13.54 -31.49
N THR A 664 10.57 12.41 -30.98
CA THR A 664 11.33 11.54 -30.07
C THR A 664 12.56 10.97 -30.77
N LEU A 665 12.40 10.44 -31.99
CA LEU A 665 13.51 9.89 -32.77
C LEU A 665 14.50 10.97 -33.19
N ASP A 666 14.04 12.18 -33.51
CA ASP A 666 14.91 13.31 -33.87
C ASP A 666 15.79 13.72 -32.69
N ALA A 667 15.25 13.71 -31.47
CA ALA A 667 15.99 13.98 -30.23
C ALA A 667 17.03 12.91 -29.85
N MET A 668 16.91 11.68 -30.36
CA MET A 668 17.87 10.60 -30.06
C MET A 668 19.19 10.79 -30.80
N ASN A 669 20.31 10.63 -30.08
CA ASN A 669 21.64 10.62 -30.67
C ASN A 669 22.04 9.22 -31.15
N ILE A 670 21.38 8.75 -32.22
CA ILE A 670 21.64 7.44 -32.87
C ILE A 670 21.69 7.58 -34.39
N ALA A 671 22.29 6.59 -35.07
CA ALA A 671 22.41 6.60 -36.53
C ALA A 671 21.04 6.64 -37.24
N ALA A 672 20.97 7.36 -38.38
CA ALA A 672 19.74 7.54 -39.15
C ALA A 672 19.08 6.21 -39.56
N LYS A 673 19.88 5.19 -39.88
CA LYS A 673 19.39 3.82 -40.17
C LYS A 673 18.57 3.23 -39.02
N HIS A 674 19.03 3.42 -37.77
CA HIS A 674 18.32 2.91 -36.59
C HIS A 674 17.04 3.71 -36.33
N LYS A 675 17.06 5.04 -36.55
CA LYS A 675 15.85 5.86 -36.46
C LYS A 675 14.78 5.39 -37.44
N HIS A 676 15.18 5.09 -38.68
CA HIS A 676 14.27 4.59 -39.71
C HIS A 676 13.68 3.22 -39.34
N LEU A 677 14.54 2.28 -38.92
CA LEU A 677 14.13 0.94 -38.49
C LEU A 677 13.12 0.99 -37.34
N ILE A 678 13.42 1.72 -36.26
CA ILE A 678 12.52 1.85 -35.11
C ILE A 678 11.17 2.44 -35.53
N LYS A 679 11.19 3.50 -36.36
CA LYS A 679 9.96 4.12 -36.85
C LYS A 679 9.12 3.12 -37.65
N GLN A 680 9.75 2.39 -38.55
CA GLN A 680 9.09 1.41 -39.41
C GLN A 680 8.45 0.30 -38.59
N GLN A 681 9.19 -0.31 -37.66
CA GLN A 681 8.67 -1.39 -36.82
C GLN A 681 7.51 -0.93 -35.94
N ILE A 682 7.61 0.23 -35.28
CA ILE A 682 6.51 0.75 -34.45
C ILE A 682 5.26 1.02 -35.32
N VAL A 683 5.43 1.61 -36.51
CA VAL A 683 4.29 1.86 -37.42
C VAL A 683 3.67 0.55 -37.90
N ASN A 684 4.48 -0.46 -38.21
CA ASN A 684 3.97 -1.76 -38.64
C ASN A 684 3.13 -2.42 -37.54
N TYR A 685 3.63 -2.49 -36.30
CA TYR A 685 2.85 -3.00 -35.16
C TYR A 685 1.53 -2.25 -34.97
N LEU A 686 1.56 -0.91 -35.05
CA LEU A 686 0.34 -0.11 -34.91
C LEU A 686 -0.65 -0.40 -36.04
N THR A 687 -0.20 -0.52 -37.28
CA THR A 687 -1.08 -0.88 -38.41
C THR A 687 -1.68 -2.26 -38.20
N GLU A 688 -0.85 -3.26 -37.90
CA GLU A 688 -1.29 -4.65 -37.69
C GLU A 688 -2.31 -4.77 -36.55
N TRP A 689 -2.05 -4.17 -35.39
CA TRP A 689 -2.98 -4.23 -34.25
C TRP A 689 -4.23 -3.36 -34.43
N ASN A 690 -4.19 -2.35 -35.32
CA ASN A 690 -5.38 -1.60 -35.70
C ASN A 690 -6.27 -2.41 -36.66
N GLU A 691 -5.67 -3.22 -37.55
CA GLU A 691 -6.38 -4.08 -38.49
C GLU A 691 -6.88 -5.37 -37.82
N ASN A 692 -6.09 -5.93 -36.90
CA ASN A 692 -6.40 -7.17 -36.18
C ASN A 692 -6.04 -7.09 -34.68
N PRO A 693 -6.90 -6.47 -33.86
CA PRO A 693 -6.69 -6.36 -32.42
C PRO A 693 -6.59 -7.71 -31.69
N GLU A 694 -7.16 -8.79 -32.23
CA GLU A 694 -7.14 -10.12 -31.61
C GLU A 694 -5.72 -10.69 -31.48
N GLN A 695 -4.75 -10.19 -32.26
CA GLN A 695 -3.34 -10.56 -32.12
C GLN A 695 -2.78 -10.25 -30.72
N LEU A 696 -3.24 -9.15 -30.10
CA LEU A 696 -2.83 -8.77 -28.74
C LEU A 696 -3.32 -9.78 -27.69
N LEU A 697 -4.38 -10.53 -28.02
CA LEU A 697 -4.97 -11.56 -27.18
C LEU A 697 -4.31 -12.94 -27.37
N SER A 698 -3.40 -13.09 -28.35
CA SER A 698 -2.71 -14.36 -28.60
C SER A 698 -1.98 -14.87 -27.36
N THR A 699 -2.08 -16.19 -27.10
CA THR A 699 -1.32 -16.84 -26.01
C THR A 699 0.18 -16.84 -26.27
N SER A 700 0.60 -16.71 -27.54
CA SER A 700 1.99 -16.55 -27.99
C SER A 700 2.30 -15.12 -28.41
N PHE A 701 1.52 -14.12 -27.96
CA PHE A 701 1.62 -12.71 -28.41
C PHE A 701 3.06 -12.20 -28.60
N LEU A 702 3.91 -12.33 -27.58
CA LEU A 702 5.28 -11.81 -27.68
C LEU A 702 6.10 -12.56 -28.73
N GLN A 703 5.98 -13.89 -28.78
CA GLN A 703 6.68 -14.70 -29.76
C GLN A 703 6.21 -14.38 -31.18
N ASP A 704 4.90 -14.28 -31.38
CA ASP A 704 4.30 -13.92 -32.67
C ASP A 704 4.77 -12.51 -33.10
N ALA A 705 4.75 -11.54 -32.19
CA ALA A 705 5.22 -10.19 -32.46
C ALA A 705 6.69 -10.16 -32.90
N LEU A 706 7.56 -10.88 -32.18
CA LEU A 706 8.98 -10.95 -32.49
C LEU A 706 9.26 -11.70 -33.80
N GLU A 707 8.55 -12.80 -34.09
CA GLU A 707 8.76 -13.60 -35.31
C GLU A 707 8.28 -12.89 -36.58
N HIS A 708 7.16 -12.16 -36.54
CA HIS A 708 6.63 -11.42 -37.70
C HIS A 708 7.55 -10.27 -38.15
N HIS A 709 8.30 -9.68 -37.21
CA HIS A 709 9.22 -8.56 -37.49
C HIS A 709 10.70 -8.94 -37.40
N ALA A 710 11.03 -10.23 -37.25
CA ALA A 710 12.41 -10.76 -37.28
C ALA A 710 13.06 -10.70 -38.68
N VAL A 711 12.32 -10.31 -39.72
CA VAL A 711 12.81 -10.26 -41.09
C VAL A 711 13.29 -8.85 -41.46
N SER A 712 14.51 -8.51 -41.03
CA SER A 712 15.53 -7.71 -41.76
C SER A 712 16.53 -7.05 -40.80
N ALA A 713 17.57 -7.81 -40.42
CA ALA A 713 18.83 -7.25 -39.93
C ALA A 713 19.72 -6.82 -41.12
#